data_AF-A0A1Q8Y9P6-F1
#
_entry.id   AF-A0A1Q8Y9P6-F1
#
_cell.length_a   1.000
_cell.length_b   1.000
_cell.length_c   1.000
_cell.angle_alpha   90.00
_cell.angle_beta   90.00
_cell.angle_gamma   90.00
#
_symmetry.space_group_name_H-M   'P 1'
#
loop_
_entity.id
_entity.type
_entity.pdbx_description
1 polymer ?
#
loop_
_entity_poly.entity_id
_entity_poly.type
_entity_poly.pdbx_seq_one_letter_code
_entity_poly.pdbx_strand_id
1 'polypeptide(L)'
;MTSLETPPSTEKVNPVQIAVPEHLVTIDSESTRDIDDAIGVEQLESGFRVVIAITDPTWLVKIGSTEDENAKLLGETVYVRDKSVRKMLPAAISEFSGSLIEGAGRKVFVFEATLDAALEVQSFRVARQFMTVTNRLSYDDIPRILQGEPSSLQGALKAAASLGHQLLTKRRKRGALALYDLARLIYMDDEGRLIQLARQEEVIGNIIVQEMMILGNSLVAGFMVENEIPGIFRNHKAKPAAPPPDELFATITTWLDSGTMDAEKIESTFAVLLGKASYGATVTGHYALALPFYAHLTSPLRRYADMVNLRQLRAFLKKLPFPYGKDDLQVLADTLNEKAKDRKDKRTNGFKEVVKARAARALERGSLEQLADHEMVQAIKMGIASGSLPDVLVDELVRRFEQAIITDKIADCLLQEGGTNWPDSLKVAFAAWVVETPTKAVNLLTHARQTNFLTDLVITAQGEGTAFDGSVTIERAGSVPVSFAGSANRKRDAEQSAAVKAVLSLIDAALPELIPTGQMVRASGNPKGALLELCQSKQWPMPGYESSGKGPSHAMVFQSKVSVVIDGVVHTETFSGAANKKDAEAQVSALLLAKLKPVQAKKQDAPVRAAVDQSIDANPIGTLQEMAQRMGIGSPGYSFEVLSEVPPKFRATVAVKVPVPGRYTGEATTKQEAKKNAAKKALSASKWS
;
A
#
# COMPACT_ATOMS: atom_id res chain seq x y z
N MET A 1 19.82 -30.66 59.47
CA MET A 1 19.93 -32.11 59.22
C MET A 1 18.65 -32.77 59.71
N THR A 2 17.71 -33.03 58.80
CA THR A 2 16.61 -33.99 59.00
C THR A 2 15.99 -34.28 57.63
N SER A 3 16.36 -35.47 57.13
CA SER A 3 15.73 -36.33 56.10
C SER A 3 14.76 -35.73 55.08
N LEU A 4 15.25 -35.59 53.84
CA LEU A 4 14.45 -35.63 52.61
C LEU A 4 14.07 -37.09 52.33
N GLU A 5 12.79 -37.43 52.50
CA GLU A 5 12.24 -38.70 52.04
C GLU A 5 12.14 -38.68 50.50
N THR A 6 12.80 -39.65 49.87
CA THR A 6 12.65 -40.00 48.44
C THR A 6 11.22 -40.46 48.15
N PRO A 7 10.55 -39.95 47.10
CA PRO A 7 9.25 -40.47 46.69
C PRO A 7 9.39 -41.85 46.02
N PRO A 8 8.36 -42.71 46.13
CA PRO A 8 8.45 -44.13 45.79
C PRO A 8 8.59 -44.36 44.29
N SER A 9 9.51 -45.26 43.94
CA SER A 9 9.63 -45.88 42.63
C SER A 9 8.53 -46.93 42.44
N THR A 10 7.70 -46.79 41.40
CA THR A 10 7.58 -47.74 40.26
C THR A 10 6.28 -47.48 39.50
N GLU A 11 6.39 -46.84 38.34
CA GLU A 11 5.73 -47.29 37.12
C GLU A 11 6.51 -46.70 35.93
N LYS A 12 7.28 -47.56 35.26
CA LYS A 12 8.07 -47.21 34.07
C LYS A 12 7.13 -46.99 32.88
N VAL A 13 6.54 -45.79 32.77
CA VAL A 13 6.32 -45.21 31.44
C VAL A 13 7.70 -44.75 31.02
N ASN A 14 8.34 -45.35 30.01
CA ASN A 14 9.48 -44.69 29.38
C ASN A 14 8.94 -43.36 28.84
N PRO A 15 9.28 -42.20 29.43
CA PRO A 15 8.84 -40.94 28.86
C PRO A 15 9.50 -40.88 27.49
N VAL A 16 8.72 -40.62 26.44
CA VAL A 16 9.29 -40.27 25.13
C VAL A 16 10.23 -39.09 25.40
N GLN A 17 11.53 -39.33 25.34
CA GLN A 17 12.54 -38.29 25.51
C GLN A 17 12.96 -37.86 24.12
N ILE A 18 12.69 -36.59 23.80
CA ILE A 18 13.10 -35.99 22.54
C ILE A 18 14.54 -35.53 22.72
N ALA A 19 15.41 -35.93 21.79
CA ALA A 19 16.80 -35.50 21.77
C ALA A 19 16.86 -33.98 21.61
N VAL A 20 17.60 -33.30 22.47
CA VAL A 20 17.78 -31.84 22.38
C VAL A 20 18.59 -31.55 21.11
N PRO A 21 18.13 -30.64 20.24
CA PRO A 21 18.92 -30.23 19.08
C PRO A 21 20.21 -29.54 19.53
N GLU A 22 21.23 -29.52 18.68
CA GLU A 22 22.50 -28.84 18.97
C GLU A 22 22.28 -27.34 19.28
N HIS A 23 21.33 -26.74 18.58
CA HIS A 23 20.94 -25.34 18.75
C HIS A 23 19.45 -25.25 19.03
N LEU A 24 19.11 -24.89 20.27
CA LEU A 24 17.74 -24.59 20.71
C LEU A 24 17.70 -23.11 21.10
N VAL A 25 17.13 -22.27 20.24
CA VAL A 25 17.23 -20.82 20.34
C VAL A 25 15.88 -20.18 20.60
N THR A 26 15.86 -19.04 21.29
CA THR A 26 14.68 -18.16 21.38
C THR A 26 14.89 -16.98 20.44
N ILE A 27 13.83 -16.46 19.84
CA ILE A 27 13.89 -15.30 18.93
C ILE A 27 12.78 -14.34 19.32
N ASP A 28 13.15 -13.20 19.90
CA ASP A 28 12.20 -12.24 20.46
C ASP A 28 12.65 -10.79 20.24
N SER A 29 11.85 -9.81 20.65
CA SER A 29 12.37 -8.45 20.84
C SER A 29 13.38 -8.41 21.99
N GLU A 30 14.38 -7.54 21.92
CA GLU A 30 15.37 -7.37 23.01
C GLU A 30 14.71 -7.06 24.36
N SER A 31 13.57 -6.36 24.32
CA SER A 31 12.78 -5.96 25.48
C SER A 31 11.94 -7.09 26.09
N THR A 32 11.73 -8.20 25.38
CA THR A 32 10.91 -9.32 25.84
C THR A 32 11.54 -10.01 27.04
N ARG A 33 10.78 -10.20 28.11
CA ARG A 33 11.23 -10.88 29.34
C ARG A 33 10.49 -12.18 29.59
N ASP A 34 9.27 -12.29 29.10
CA ASP A 34 8.38 -13.44 29.16
C ASP A 34 8.49 -14.29 27.89
N ILE A 35 9.56 -15.09 27.81
CA ILE A 35 9.89 -15.91 26.64
C ILE A 35 9.19 -17.27 26.79
N ASP A 36 8.24 -17.52 25.90
CA ASP A 36 7.38 -18.70 25.92
C ASP A 36 7.98 -19.89 25.15
N ASP A 37 8.63 -19.62 24.02
CA ASP A 37 8.99 -20.60 23.02
C ASP A 37 10.48 -20.58 22.64
N ALA A 38 10.98 -21.75 22.25
CA ALA A 38 12.30 -21.93 21.66
C ALA A 38 12.20 -22.92 20.49
N ILE A 39 13.05 -22.72 19.48
CA ILE A 39 13.04 -23.51 18.25
C ILE A 39 14.40 -24.12 17.96
N GLY A 40 14.41 -25.33 17.45
CA GLY A 40 15.57 -25.99 16.85
C GLY A 40 15.17 -26.57 15.50
N VAL A 41 15.92 -26.24 14.46
CA VAL A 41 15.67 -26.71 13.10
C VAL A 41 16.94 -27.30 12.53
N GLU A 42 16.86 -28.55 12.10
CA GLU A 42 17.96 -29.30 11.52
C GLU A 42 17.59 -29.72 10.09
N GLN A 43 18.47 -29.42 9.14
CA GLN A 43 18.36 -29.92 7.77
C GLN A 43 18.72 -31.41 7.77
N LEU A 44 17.82 -32.25 7.29
CA LEU A 44 18.09 -33.67 7.07
C LEU A 44 18.55 -33.91 5.62
N GLU A 45 19.00 -35.13 5.31
CA GLU A 45 19.30 -35.55 3.93
C GLU A 45 18.13 -35.26 2.97
N SER A 46 16.90 -35.47 3.45
CA SER A 46 15.66 -35.08 2.79
C SER A 46 14.71 -34.47 3.83
N GLY A 47 14.29 -33.23 3.59
CA GLY A 47 13.38 -32.50 4.48
C GLY A 47 14.03 -31.96 5.75
N PHE A 48 13.28 -31.91 6.85
CA PHE A 48 13.66 -31.19 8.06
C PHE A 48 13.27 -31.93 9.33
N ARG A 49 14.07 -31.77 10.39
CA ARG A 49 13.65 -32.02 11.76
C ARG A 49 13.39 -30.68 12.45
N VAL A 50 12.23 -30.56 13.07
CA VAL A 50 11.79 -29.37 13.78
C VAL A 50 11.50 -29.74 15.22
N VAL A 51 12.07 -28.99 16.16
CA VAL A 51 11.79 -29.09 17.59
C VAL A 51 11.29 -27.74 18.07
N ILE A 52 10.09 -27.70 18.63
CA ILE A 52 9.50 -26.51 19.25
C ILE A 52 9.33 -26.82 20.74
N ALA A 53 10.04 -26.08 21.58
CA ALA A 53 9.99 -26.22 23.04
C ALA A 53 9.20 -25.04 23.63
N ILE A 54 8.09 -25.33 24.31
CA ILE A 54 7.24 -24.35 24.96
C ILE A 54 7.33 -24.50 26.46
N THR A 55 7.53 -23.39 27.17
CA THR A 55 7.54 -23.38 28.64
C THR A 55 6.27 -23.97 29.25
N ASP A 56 6.40 -24.66 30.39
CA ASP A 56 5.29 -25.23 31.13
C ASP A 56 5.05 -24.53 32.48
N PRO A 57 4.30 -23.42 32.51
CA PRO A 57 3.95 -22.75 33.75
C PRO A 57 2.90 -23.52 34.57
N THR A 58 2.28 -24.57 34.04
CA THR A 58 1.24 -25.36 34.75
C THR A 58 1.78 -26.11 35.96
N TRP A 59 3.11 -26.24 36.06
CA TRP A 59 3.77 -26.74 37.27
C TRP A 59 3.77 -25.70 38.40
N LEU A 60 3.96 -24.42 38.06
CA LEU A 60 4.06 -23.29 38.97
C LEU A 60 2.67 -22.79 39.38
N VAL A 61 1.72 -22.78 38.44
CA VAL A 61 0.36 -22.25 38.63
C VAL A 61 -0.64 -23.41 38.70
N LYS A 62 -0.99 -23.81 39.93
CA LYS A 62 -1.96 -24.89 40.18
C LYS A 62 -3.38 -24.43 39.88
N ILE A 63 -4.22 -25.34 39.40
CA ILE A 63 -5.64 -25.05 39.17
C ILE A 63 -6.29 -24.59 40.49
N GLY A 64 -7.04 -23.49 40.46
CA GLY A 64 -7.71 -22.91 41.62
C GLY A 64 -6.80 -22.12 42.57
N SER A 65 -5.52 -21.94 42.24
CA SER A 65 -4.65 -21.00 42.97
C SER A 65 -5.03 -19.55 42.68
N THR A 66 -4.58 -18.62 43.52
CA THR A 66 -4.77 -17.18 43.31
C THR A 66 -4.22 -16.73 41.95
N GLU A 67 -3.06 -17.24 41.55
CA GLU A 67 -2.45 -16.95 40.25
C GLU A 67 -3.30 -17.48 39.10
N ASP A 68 -3.90 -18.66 39.25
CA ASP A 68 -4.78 -19.26 38.25
C ASP A 68 -6.08 -18.49 38.06
N GLU A 69 -6.76 -18.15 39.15
CA GLU A 69 -8.01 -17.38 39.10
C GLU A 69 -7.77 -15.99 38.53
N ASN A 70 -6.63 -15.34 38.86
CA ASN A 70 -6.23 -14.09 38.25
C ASN A 70 -5.92 -14.23 36.74
N ALA A 71 -5.21 -15.29 36.35
CA ALA A 71 -4.91 -15.57 34.95
C ALA A 71 -6.20 -15.82 34.14
N LYS A 72 -7.15 -16.58 34.70
CA LYS A 72 -8.48 -16.83 34.14
C LYS A 72 -9.30 -15.54 34.03
N LEU A 73 -9.24 -14.68 35.05
CA LEU A 73 -9.92 -13.39 35.07
C LEU A 73 -9.37 -12.43 34.00
N LEU A 74 -8.07 -12.43 33.75
CA LEU A 74 -7.45 -11.61 32.70
C LEU A 74 -7.61 -12.22 31.31
N GLY A 75 -7.46 -13.54 31.20
CA GLY A 75 -7.50 -14.32 29.96
C GLY A 75 -6.24 -14.20 29.09
N GLU A 76 -5.61 -13.03 29.05
CA GLU A 76 -4.33 -12.78 28.37
C GLU A 76 -3.59 -11.59 29.01
N THR A 77 -2.30 -11.45 28.73
CA THR A 77 -1.52 -10.25 29.06
C THR A 77 -2.02 -9.06 28.25
N VAL A 78 -2.35 -7.96 28.92
CA VAL A 78 -2.91 -6.76 28.29
C VAL A 78 -1.87 -5.65 28.22
N TYR A 79 -1.55 -5.21 27.01
CA TYR A 79 -0.67 -4.07 26.74
C TYR A 79 -1.50 -2.78 26.73
N VAL A 80 -1.26 -1.90 27.69
CA VAL A 80 -1.98 -0.63 27.86
C VAL A 80 -1.21 0.50 27.18
N ARG A 81 -1.93 1.53 26.71
CA ARG A 81 -1.37 2.62 25.88
C ARG A 81 -0.30 3.47 26.54
N ASP A 82 -0.25 3.52 27.87
CA ASP A 82 0.77 4.21 28.66
C ASP A 82 2.07 3.40 28.80
N LYS A 83 2.23 2.34 27.98
CA LYS A 83 3.29 1.34 28.04
C LYS A 83 3.24 0.44 29.28
N SER A 84 2.23 0.57 30.14
CA SER A 84 2.05 -0.39 31.22
C SER A 84 1.55 -1.73 30.67
N VAL A 85 2.15 -2.82 31.12
CA VAL A 85 1.75 -4.17 30.74
C VAL A 85 1.07 -4.82 31.93
N ARG A 86 -0.22 -5.11 31.81
CA ARG A 86 -0.93 -5.91 32.79
C ARG A 86 -0.71 -7.39 32.46
N LYS A 87 0.32 -7.97 33.08
CA LYS A 87 0.71 -9.37 32.88
C LYS A 87 -0.40 -10.31 33.37
N MET A 88 -0.65 -11.37 32.60
CA MET A 88 -1.58 -12.43 32.98
C MET A 88 -1.12 -13.18 34.22
N LEU A 89 0.18 -13.46 34.28
CA LEU A 89 0.85 -14.08 35.42
C LEU A 89 1.75 -13.06 36.12
N PRO A 90 2.01 -13.23 37.43
CA PRO A 90 2.97 -12.38 38.15
C PRO A 90 4.35 -12.41 37.49
N ALA A 91 5.08 -11.29 37.51
CA ALA A 91 6.42 -11.18 36.91
C ALA A 91 7.39 -12.27 37.41
N ALA A 92 7.33 -12.62 38.70
CA ALA A 92 8.10 -13.73 39.30
C ALA A 92 7.93 -15.07 38.55
N ILE A 93 6.77 -15.28 37.92
CA ILE A 93 6.46 -16.43 37.08
C ILE A 93 6.76 -16.11 35.61
N SER A 94 6.12 -15.09 35.05
CA SER A 94 6.20 -14.82 33.62
C SER A 94 7.60 -14.44 33.14
N GLU A 95 8.37 -13.68 33.91
CA GLU A 95 9.65 -13.11 33.48
C GLU A 95 10.88 -13.85 34.04
N PHE A 96 10.67 -14.72 35.03
CA PHE A 96 11.76 -15.42 35.71
C PHE A 96 11.58 -16.92 35.69
N SER A 97 10.76 -17.47 36.60
CA SER A 97 10.71 -18.92 36.83
C SER A 97 10.05 -19.71 35.68
N GLY A 98 9.16 -19.08 34.92
CA GLY A 98 8.53 -19.65 33.72
C GLY A 98 9.22 -19.25 32.41
N SER A 99 9.94 -18.13 32.35
CA SER A 99 10.59 -17.68 31.11
C SER A 99 11.74 -18.60 30.68
N LEU A 100 11.86 -18.87 29.38
CA LEU A 100 12.95 -19.65 28.78
C LEU A 100 14.26 -18.86 28.70
N ILE A 101 14.82 -18.54 29.86
CA ILE A 101 16.08 -17.79 29.98
C ILE A 101 17.25 -18.67 29.50
N GLU A 102 18.11 -18.10 28.66
CA GLU A 102 19.33 -18.75 28.16
C GLU A 102 20.17 -19.34 29.29
N GLY A 103 20.65 -20.58 29.09
CA GLY A 103 21.47 -21.30 30.08
C GLY A 103 20.72 -21.83 31.29
N ALA A 104 19.44 -21.47 31.48
CA ALA A 104 18.64 -21.93 32.61
C ALA A 104 17.75 -23.13 32.21
N GLY A 105 17.86 -24.24 32.94
CA GLY A 105 16.99 -25.39 32.74
C GLY A 105 15.53 -25.05 33.05
N ARG A 106 14.64 -25.34 32.10
CA ARG A 106 13.19 -25.12 32.22
C ARG A 106 12.41 -26.37 31.85
N LYS A 107 11.27 -26.53 32.51
CA LYS A 107 10.32 -27.59 32.17
C LYS A 107 9.52 -27.12 30.97
N VAL A 108 9.51 -27.93 29.92
CA VAL A 108 8.90 -27.59 28.65
C VAL A 108 8.02 -28.73 28.14
N PHE A 109 7.01 -28.37 27.36
CA PHE A 109 6.44 -29.25 26.37
C PHE A 109 7.26 -29.15 25.09
N VAL A 110 7.52 -30.28 24.46
CA VAL A 110 8.33 -30.37 23.26
C VAL A 110 7.48 -30.99 22.17
N PHE A 111 7.35 -30.27 21.06
CA PHE A 111 6.71 -30.72 19.83
C PHE A 111 7.81 -30.97 18.81
N GLU A 112 8.03 -32.24 18.47
CA GLU A 112 9.01 -32.61 17.45
C GLU A 112 8.28 -33.14 16.21
N ALA A 113 8.66 -32.62 15.05
CA ALA A 113 8.17 -33.07 13.77
C ALA A 113 9.34 -33.41 12.84
N THR A 114 9.19 -34.47 12.05
CA THR A 114 10.01 -34.71 10.87
C THR A 114 9.17 -34.43 9.64
N LEU A 115 9.68 -33.57 8.77
CA LEU A 115 9.07 -33.18 7.50
C LEU A 115 9.90 -33.76 6.36
N ASP A 116 9.26 -34.22 5.29
CA ASP A 116 9.96 -34.60 4.06
C ASP A 116 10.28 -33.38 3.16
N ALA A 117 10.84 -33.63 1.98
CA ALA A 117 11.15 -32.58 1.01
C ALA A 117 9.90 -31.83 0.46
N ALA A 118 8.72 -32.44 0.53
CA ALA A 118 7.45 -31.79 0.20
C ALA A 118 6.83 -31.07 1.41
N LEU A 119 7.52 -31.06 2.55
CA LEU A 119 7.06 -30.57 3.85
C LEU A 119 5.82 -31.30 4.37
N GLU A 120 5.62 -32.56 3.98
CA GLU A 120 4.60 -33.43 4.58
C GLU A 120 5.17 -34.06 5.86
N VAL A 121 4.31 -34.16 6.86
CA VAL A 121 4.68 -34.64 8.20
C VAL A 121 4.85 -36.14 8.16
N GLN A 122 6.06 -36.61 8.41
CA GLN A 122 6.42 -38.02 8.47
C GLN A 122 6.25 -38.59 9.88
N SER A 123 6.56 -37.77 10.89
CA SER A 123 6.31 -38.13 12.29
C SER A 123 6.07 -36.88 13.11
N PHE A 124 5.25 -37.03 14.16
CA PHE A 124 5.01 -36.00 15.16
C PHE A 124 5.02 -36.62 16.55
N ARG A 125 5.79 -36.03 17.47
CA ARG A 125 5.92 -36.49 18.86
C ARG A 125 5.73 -35.35 19.81
N VAL A 126 5.06 -35.64 20.91
CA VAL A 126 4.86 -34.72 22.02
C VAL A 126 5.50 -35.29 23.27
N ALA A 127 6.40 -34.52 23.88
CA ALA A 127 7.03 -34.87 25.16
C ALA A 127 6.92 -33.73 26.17
N ARG A 128 7.20 -34.06 27.42
CA ARG A 128 7.38 -33.09 28.50
C ARG A 128 8.66 -33.40 29.24
N GLN A 129 9.64 -32.51 29.17
CA GLN A 129 10.98 -32.74 29.72
C GLN A 129 11.62 -31.42 30.19
N PHE A 130 12.83 -31.52 30.75
CA PHE A 130 13.66 -30.34 30.99
C PHE A 130 14.52 -30.06 29.75
N MET A 131 14.59 -28.80 29.35
CA MET A 131 15.49 -28.31 28.30
C MET A 131 16.16 -27.02 28.74
N THR A 132 17.33 -26.77 28.16
CA THR A 132 18.07 -25.52 28.33
C THR A 132 18.21 -24.89 26.96
N VAL A 133 17.78 -23.63 26.84
CA VAL A 133 17.98 -22.82 25.65
C VAL A 133 19.47 -22.50 25.53
N THR A 134 20.03 -22.68 24.33
CA THR A 134 21.45 -22.45 24.06
C THR A 134 21.75 -20.98 23.82
N ASN A 135 20.85 -20.24 23.16
CA ASN A 135 21.05 -18.84 22.79
C ASN A 135 19.73 -18.07 22.75
N ARG A 136 19.73 -16.84 23.30
CA ARG A 136 18.68 -15.86 23.13
C ARG A 136 19.04 -14.91 22.00
N LEU A 137 18.21 -14.86 20.96
CA LEU A 137 18.41 -14.01 19.80
C LEU A 137 17.34 -12.90 19.75
N SER A 138 17.75 -11.74 19.27
CA SER A 138 16.85 -10.69 18.83
C SER A 138 16.47 -10.87 17.35
N TYR A 139 15.39 -10.24 16.90
CA TYR A 139 15.06 -10.17 15.47
C TYR A 139 16.19 -9.56 14.62
N ASP A 140 17.02 -8.71 15.22
CA ASP A 140 18.15 -8.03 14.58
C ASP A 140 19.37 -8.94 14.41
N ASP A 141 19.49 -9.97 15.24
CA ASP A 141 20.61 -10.92 15.18
C ASP A 141 20.49 -11.83 13.96
N ILE A 142 19.26 -12.18 13.58
CA ILE A 142 18.97 -13.12 12.49
C ILE A 142 19.59 -12.67 11.15
N PRO A 143 19.29 -11.46 10.63
CA PRO A 143 19.89 -11.02 9.38
C PRO A 143 21.42 -10.91 9.46
N ARG A 144 21.98 -10.47 10.60
CA ARG A 144 23.44 -10.35 10.76
C ARG A 144 24.15 -11.70 10.66
N ILE A 145 23.63 -12.72 11.35
CA ILE A 145 24.19 -14.07 11.30
C ILE A 145 24.04 -14.69 9.91
N LEU A 146 22.90 -14.48 9.25
CA LEU A 146 22.65 -14.98 7.89
C LEU A 146 23.54 -14.31 6.84
N GLN A 147 23.90 -13.03 7.01
CA GLN A 147 24.72 -12.24 6.08
C GLN A 147 26.23 -12.46 6.22
N GLY A 148 26.68 -13.27 7.20
CA GLY A 148 28.07 -13.71 7.26
C GLY A 148 28.79 -13.44 8.57
N GLU A 149 28.11 -12.96 9.62
CA GLU A 149 28.71 -12.92 10.97
C GLU A 149 29.10 -14.35 11.40
N PRO A 150 30.39 -14.64 11.70
CA PRO A 150 30.81 -15.99 12.07
C PRO A 150 30.09 -16.46 13.34
N SER A 151 29.29 -17.52 13.21
CA SER A 151 28.51 -18.08 14.31
C SER A 151 28.25 -19.56 14.07
N SER A 152 28.31 -20.37 15.13
CA SER A 152 27.90 -21.79 15.08
C SER A 152 26.43 -21.93 14.68
N LEU A 153 25.59 -20.94 15.00
CA LEU A 153 24.16 -20.91 14.69
C LEU A 153 23.84 -20.75 13.21
N GLN A 154 24.82 -20.40 12.36
CA GLN A 154 24.56 -20.04 10.97
C GLN A 154 23.89 -21.19 10.19
N GLY A 155 24.29 -22.44 10.43
CA GLY A 155 23.68 -23.61 9.79
C GLY A 155 22.21 -23.78 10.19
N ALA A 156 21.92 -23.77 11.50
CA ALA A 156 20.57 -23.91 12.03
C ALA A 156 19.65 -22.75 11.60
N LEU A 157 20.13 -21.51 11.63
CA LEU A 157 19.34 -20.35 11.19
C LEU A 157 19.09 -20.35 9.68
N LYS A 158 20.04 -20.81 8.86
CA LYS A 158 19.80 -21.02 7.41
C LYS A 158 18.72 -22.08 7.18
N ALA A 159 18.74 -23.18 7.94
CA ALA A 159 17.71 -24.22 7.86
C ALA A 159 16.34 -23.68 8.30
N ALA A 160 16.27 -22.95 9.42
CA ALA A 160 15.05 -22.33 9.93
C ALA A 160 14.47 -21.30 8.95
N ALA A 161 15.31 -20.42 8.38
CA ALA A 161 14.92 -19.44 7.38
C ALA A 161 14.37 -20.11 6.11
N SER A 162 15.07 -21.14 5.61
CA SER A 162 14.64 -21.91 4.45
C SER A 162 13.30 -22.58 4.69
N LEU A 163 13.15 -23.27 5.82
CA LEU A 163 11.90 -23.94 6.19
C LEU A 163 10.75 -22.95 6.37
N GLY A 164 10.96 -21.84 7.08
CA GLY A 164 9.95 -20.81 7.29
C GLY A 164 9.40 -20.24 5.98
N HIS A 165 10.28 -19.93 5.01
CA HIS A 165 9.85 -19.50 3.68
C HIS A 165 9.08 -20.58 2.90
N GLN A 166 9.52 -21.83 2.97
CA GLN A 166 8.84 -22.93 2.31
C GLN A 166 7.46 -23.20 2.91
N LEU A 167 7.32 -23.15 4.24
CA LEU A 167 6.04 -23.25 4.95
C LEU A 167 5.09 -22.11 4.59
N LEU A 168 5.56 -20.86 4.63
CA LEU A 168 4.78 -19.70 4.21
C LEU A 168 4.29 -19.85 2.76
N THR A 169 5.16 -20.28 1.85
CA THR A 169 4.81 -20.50 0.45
C THR A 169 3.76 -21.60 0.30
N LYS A 170 3.93 -22.73 1.01
CA LYS A 170 2.98 -23.85 1.02
C LYS A 170 1.62 -23.43 1.57
N ARG A 171 1.60 -22.67 2.66
CA ARG A 171 0.40 -22.13 3.31
C ARG A 171 -0.34 -21.15 2.39
N ARG A 172 0.37 -20.24 1.70
CA ARG A 172 -0.21 -19.35 0.68
C ARG A 172 -0.81 -20.11 -0.50
N LYS A 173 -0.12 -21.15 -1.00
CA LYS A 173 -0.67 -22.02 -2.07
C LYS A 173 -1.93 -22.78 -1.66
N ARG A 174 -2.11 -23.06 -0.37
CA ARG A 174 -3.35 -23.62 0.20
C ARG A 174 -4.46 -22.58 0.39
N GLY A 175 -4.19 -21.31 0.06
CA GLY A 175 -5.15 -20.20 0.16
C GLY A 175 -5.14 -19.50 1.52
N ALA A 176 -4.16 -19.72 2.38
CA ALA A 176 -4.11 -18.98 3.63
C ALA A 176 -3.90 -17.48 3.39
N LEU A 177 -4.52 -16.70 4.25
CA LEU A 177 -4.29 -15.28 4.34
C LEU A 177 -2.94 -15.02 5.04
N ALA A 178 -1.95 -14.62 4.23
CA ALA A 178 -0.60 -14.33 4.71
C ALA A 178 -0.04 -13.11 3.97
N LEU A 179 -0.32 -11.92 4.50
CA LEU A 179 0.12 -10.65 3.91
C LEU A 179 1.53 -10.30 4.39
N TYR A 180 2.45 -10.15 3.45
CA TYR A 180 3.78 -9.56 3.68
C TYR A 180 4.04 -8.59 2.53
N ASP A 181 3.97 -7.31 2.83
CA ASP A 181 4.30 -6.20 1.94
C ASP A 181 5.68 -5.66 2.34
N LEU A 182 6.72 -6.17 1.70
CA LEU A 182 8.09 -5.75 1.99
C LEU A 182 8.37 -4.31 1.53
N ALA A 183 7.66 -3.82 0.52
CA ALA A 183 7.84 -2.47 0.01
C ALA A 183 7.36 -1.42 1.01
N ARG A 184 6.26 -1.72 1.72
CA ARG A 184 5.73 -0.88 2.79
C ARG A 184 6.15 -1.33 4.17
N LEU A 185 6.93 -2.40 4.30
CA LEU A 185 7.31 -3.01 5.57
C LEU A 185 6.10 -3.39 6.44
N ILE A 186 5.03 -3.92 5.84
CA ILE A 186 3.83 -4.38 6.55
C ILE A 186 3.79 -5.90 6.53
N TYR A 187 3.52 -6.53 7.67
CA TYR A 187 3.18 -7.95 7.70
C TYR A 187 1.92 -8.20 8.52
N MET A 188 1.29 -9.35 8.29
CA MET A 188 0.13 -9.81 9.05
C MET A 188 0.54 -10.94 10.01
N ASP A 189 0.24 -10.77 11.29
CA ASP A 189 0.44 -11.82 12.28
C ASP A 189 -0.56 -12.99 12.13
N ASP A 190 -0.39 -14.05 12.92
CA ASP A 190 -1.26 -15.22 12.93
C ASP A 190 -2.69 -14.92 13.41
N GLU A 191 -2.89 -13.79 14.11
CA GLU A 191 -4.19 -13.26 14.54
C GLU A 191 -4.84 -12.33 13.50
N GLY A 192 -4.20 -12.12 12.35
CA GLY A 192 -4.70 -11.29 11.27
C GLY A 192 -4.52 -9.78 11.47
N ARG A 193 -3.67 -9.35 12.41
CA ARG A 193 -3.35 -7.93 12.66
C ARG A 193 -2.22 -7.49 11.74
N LEU A 194 -2.33 -6.29 11.18
CA LEU A 194 -1.22 -5.69 10.44
C LEU A 194 -0.22 -5.07 11.41
N ILE A 195 1.05 -5.37 11.22
CA ILE A 195 2.16 -4.82 11.97
C ILE A 195 3.12 -4.16 10.99
N GLN A 196 3.47 -2.91 11.30
CA GLN A 196 4.49 -2.14 10.62
C GLN A 196 5.86 -2.54 11.17
N LEU A 197 6.70 -3.11 10.31
CA LEU A 197 8.10 -3.41 10.59
C LEU A 197 8.94 -2.13 10.46
N ALA A 198 10.01 -2.06 11.26
CA ALA A 198 10.93 -0.93 11.20
C ALA A 198 11.88 -1.07 10.01
N ARG A 199 12.26 -2.31 9.66
CA ARG A 199 13.24 -2.61 8.62
C ARG A 199 12.91 -3.90 7.87
N GLN A 200 13.42 -4.03 6.65
CA GLN A 200 13.19 -5.21 5.80
C GLN A 200 13.87 -6.46 6.35
N GLU A 201 14.99 -6.27 7.02
CA GLU A 201 15.81 -7.34 7.58
C GLU A 201 15.14 -8.06 8.75
N GLU A 202 14.20 -7.41 9.46
CA GLU A 202 13.43 -8.00 10.56
C GLU A 202 12.41 -9.04 10.07
N VAL A 203 12.05 -9.00 8.78
CA VAL A 203 11.03 -9.87 8.19
C VAL A 203 11.39 -11.35 8.36
N ILE A 204 12.67 -11.70 8.19
CA ILE A 204 13.11 -13.10 8.21
C ILE A 204 12.88 -13.76 9.58
N GLY A 205 13.26 -13.05 10.66
CA GLY A 205 13.06 -13.55 12.02
C GLY A 205 11.58 -13.69 12.36
N ASN A 206 10.75 -12.74 11.93
CA ASN A 206 9.30 -12.80 12.08
C ASN A 206 8.70 -14.01 11.33
N ILE A 207 9.10 -14.25 10.08
CA ILE A 207 8.65 -15.42 9.30
C ILE A 207 9.04 -16.74 9.99
N ILE A 208 10.28 -16.85 10.48
CA ILE A 208 10.75 -18.05 11.17
C ILE A 208 9.85 -18.34 12.37
N VAL A 209 9.72 -17.40 13.31
CA VAL A 209 8.94 -17.62 14.54
C VAL A 209 7.48 -17.89 14.19
N GLN A 210 6.87 -17.06 13.34
CA GLN A 210 5.45 -17.19 13.00
C GLN A 210 5.13 -18.54 12.36
N GLU A 211 5.90 -18.98 11.37
CA GLU A 211 5.62 -20.25 10.69
C GLU A 211 5.97 -21.47 11.56
N MET A 212 6.97 -21.38 12.44
CA MET A 212 7.22 -22.43 13.45
C MET A 212 6.05 -22.52 14.44
N MET A 213 5.57 -21.39 14.97
CA MET A 213 4.45 -21.38 15.92
C MET A 213 3.14 -21.85 15.27
N ILE A 214 2.87 -21.46 14.02
CA ILE A 214 1.71 -21.97 13.26
C ILE A 214 1.82 -23.48 13.06
N LEU A 215 2.99 -23.99 12.65
CA LEU A 215 3.24 -25.42 12.50
C LEU A 215 3.01 -26.16 13.83
N GLY A 216 3.65 -25.72 14.91
CA GLY A 216 3.53 -26.33 16.24
C GLY A 216 2.09 -26.37 16.75
N ASN A 217 1.40 -25.22 16.69
CA ASN A 217 -0.01 -25.10 17.09
C ASN A 217 -0.94 -25.98 16.23
N SER A 218 -0.69 -26.08 14.93
CA SER A 218 -1.49 -26.92 14.03
C SER A 218 -1.28 -28.41 14.30
N LEU A 219 -0.02 -28.85 14.45
CA LEU A 219 0.32 -30.25 14.66
C LEU A 219 -0.17 -30.75 16.01
N VAL A 220 0.03 -29.95 17.07
CA VAL A 220 -0.46 -30.33 18.40
C VAL A 220 -1.98 -30.31 18.48
N ALA A 221 -2.66 -29.40 17.76
CA ALA A 221 -4.12 -29.43 17.65
C ALA A 221 -4.61 -30.70 16.93
N GLY A 222 -3.95 -31.11 15.84
CA GLY A 222 -4.22 -32.37 15.16
C GLY A 222 -4.02 -33.58 16.08
N PHE A 223 -2.90 -33.62 16.79
CA PHE A 223 -2.60 -34.65 17.79
C PHE A 223 -3.66 -34.72 18.90
N MET A 224 -4.14 -33.57 19.38
CA MET A 224 -5.22 -33.51 20.37
C MET A 224 -6.51 -34.10 19.83
N VAL A 225 -6.87 -33.81 18.57
CA VAL A 225 -8.07 -34.37 17.93
C VAL A 225 -7.95 -35.88 17.74
N GLU A 226 -6.82 -36.34 17.19
CA GLU A 226 -6.56 -37.77 16.92
C GLU A 226 -6.56 -38.62 18.20
N ASN A 227 -6.13 -38.05 19.32
CA ASN A 227 -6.07 -38.73 20.62
C ASN A 227 -7.26 -38.38 21.54
N GLU A 228 -8.31 -37.76 21.00
CA GLU A 228 -9.51 -37.36 21.74
C GLU A 228 -9.23 -36.54 23.01
N ILE A 229 -8.17 -35.73 22.99
CA ILE A 229 -7.80 -34.82 24.08
C ILE A 229 -8.74 -33.61 24.02
N PRO A 230 -9.62 -33.41 25.01
CA PRO A 230 -10.50 -32.25 25.04
C PRO A 230 -9.66 -30.98 25.25
N GLY A 231 -9.92 -29.94 24.45
CA GLY A 231 -9.16 -28.69 24.51
C GLY A 231 -9.95 -27.49 24.00
N ILE A 232 -9.33 -26.32 24.09
CA ILE A 232 -9.83 -25.07 23.51
C ILE A 232 -9.13 -24.85 22.17
N PHE A 233 -9.90 -24.94 21.09
CA PHE A 233 -9.45 -24.71 19.73
C PHE A 233 -9.66 -23.25 19.32
N ARG A 234 -8.77 -22.73 18.47
CA ARG A 234 -8.87 -21.40 17.88
C ARG A 234 -9.49 -21.56 16.50
N ASN A 235 -10.78 -21.27 16.41
CA ASN A 235 -11.57 -21.44 15.19
C ASN A 235 -11.74 -20.11 14.47
N HIS A 236 -11.76 -20.14 13.14
CA HIS A 236 -12.08 -18.97 12.33
C HIS A 236 -12.99 -19.39 11.19
N LYS A 237 -14.25 -18.98 11.24
CA LYS A 237 -15.23 -19.23 10.18
C LYS A 237 -15.22 -18.08 9.19
N ALA A 238 -15.24 -18.42 7.90
CA ALA A 238 -15.47 -17.45 6.84
C ALA A 238 -16.87 -16.84 6.99
N LYS A 239 -17.03 -15.55 6.65
CA LYS A 239 -18.38 -15.00 6.47
C LYS A 239 -19.01 -15.58 5.20
N PRO A 240 -20.35 -15.66 5.08
CA PRO A 240 -20.98 -16.16 3.86
C PRO A 240 -20.60 -15.41 2.58
N ALA A 241 -20.27 -14.12 2.70
CA ALA A 241 -19.81 -13.27 1.60
C ALA A 241 -18.28 -13.32 1.37
N ALA A 242 -17.54 -14.13 2.14
CA ALA A 242 -16.10 -14.25 1.96
C ALA A 242 -15.82 -15.05 0.68
N PRO A 243 -14.97 -14.53 -0.23
CA PRO A 243 -14.58 -15.27 -1.41
C PRO A 243 -13.80 -16.54 -1.04
N PRO A 244 -13.65 -17.49 -1.97
CA PRO A 244 -12.69 -18.58 -1.83
C PRO A 244 -11.29 -18.05 -1.46
N PRO A 245 -10.52 -18.76 -0.62
CA PRO A 245 -9.26 -18.23 -0.12
C PRO A 245 -8.20 -17.93 -1.22
N ASP A 246 -8.23 -18.66 -2.33
CA ASP A 246 -7.41 -18.45 -3.53
C ASP A 246 -7.77 -17.17 -4.29
N GLU A 247 -9.07 -16.88 -4.46
CA GLU A 247 -9.54 -15.61 -5.05
C GLU A 247 -9.19 -14.41 -4.15
N LEU A 248 -9.34 -14.58 -2.83
CA LEU A 248 -8.94 -13.56 -1.86
C LEU A 248 -7.44 -13.27 -1.96
N PHE A 249 -6.61 -14.31 -2.05
CA PHE A 249 -5.16 -14.18 -2.18
C PHE A 249 -4.75 -13.49 -3.49
N ALA A 250 -5.37 -13.83 -4.62
CA ALA A 250 -5.13 -13.17 -5.90
C ALA A 250 -5.49 -11.68 -5.85
N THR A 251 -6.61 -11.36 -5.20
CA THR A 251 -7.08 -9.99 -5.02
C THR A 251 -6.09 -9.17 -4.18
N ILE A 252 -5.62 -9.72 -3.06
CA ILE A 252 -4.63 -9.07 -2.20
C ILE A 252 -3.30 -8.88 -2.92
N THR A 253 -2.83 -9.90 -3.64
CA THR A 253 -1.58 -9.82 -4.42
C THR A 253 -1.67 -8.66 -5.43
N THR A 254 -2.79 -8.57 -6.14
CA THR A 254 -3.07 -7.45 -7.06
C THR A 254 -3.03 -6.09 -6.34
N TRP A 255 -3.59 -5.99 -5.14
CA TRP A 255 -3.55 -4.75 -4.35
C TRP A 255 -2.15 -4.36 -3.93
N LEU A 256 -1.35 -5.32 -3.47
CA LEU A 256 0.04 -5.12 -3.09
C LEU A 256 0.87 -4.64 -4.29
N ASP A 257 0.74 -5.32 -5.44
CA ASP A 257 1.47 -4.99 -6.66
C ASP A 257 1.09 -3.62 -7.24
N SER A 258 -0.19 -3.24 -7.10
CA SER A 258 -0.67 -1.95 -7.62
C SER A 258 -0.15 -0.73 -6.86
N GLY A 259 0.32 -0.90 -5.62
CA GLY A 259 0.72 0.23 -4.77
C GLY A 259 -0.44 1.14 -4.32
N THR A 260 -1.71 0.79 -4.61
CA THR A 260 -2.85 1.72 -4.48
C THR A 260 -3.58 1.72 -3.12
N MET A 261 -3.44 0.66 -2.31
CA MET A 261 -4.13 0.55 -1.02
C MET A 261 -3.20 0.78 0.16
N ASP A 262 -3.60 1.67 1.07
CA ASP A 262 -2.96 1.87 2.37
C ASP A 262 -3.36 0.76 3.38
N ALA A 263 -2.64 0.69 4.50
CA ALA A 263 -2.88 -0.31 5.54
C ALA A 263 -4.30 -0.23 6.12
N GLU A 264 -4.88 0.97 6.25
CA GLU A 264 -6.22 1.19 6.81
C GLU A 264 -7.31 0.58 5.90
N LYS A 265 -7.18 0.72 4.58
CA LYS A 265 -8.06 0.08 3.59
C LYS A 265 -7.91 -1.43 3.58
N ILE A 266 -6.68 -1.94 3.70
CA ILE A 266 -6.44 -3.39 3.80
C ILE A 266 -7.12 -3.96 5.06
N GLU A 267 -6.93 -3.33 6.22
CA GLU A 267 -7.57 -3.74 7.48
C GLU A 267 -9.10 -3.69 7.41
N SER A 268 -9.67 -2.59 6.87
CA SER A 268 -11.13 -2.44 6.77
C SER A 268 -11.73 -3.50 5.84
N THR A 269 -11.05 -3.81 4.73
CA THR A 269 -11.49 -4.85 3.80
C THR A 269 -11.44 -6.23 4.45
N PHE A 270 -10.36 -6.54 5.17
CA PHE A 270 -10.28 -7.78 5.95
C PHE A 270 -11.33 -7.85 7.05
N ALA A 271 -11.63 -6.77 7.76
CA ALA A 271 -12.67 -6.76 8.77
C ALA A 271 -14.08 -7.02 8.18
N VAL A 272 -14.32 -6.58 6.94
CA VAL A 272 -15.58 -6.81 6.22
C VAL A 272 -15.64 -8.25 5.71
N LEU A 273 -14.59 -8.76 5.08
CA LEU A 273 -14.57 -10.08 4.44
C LEU A 273 -14.37 -11.22 5.44
N LEU A 274 -13.52 -11.03 6.44
CA LEU A 274 -13.15 -12.05 7.40
C LEU A 274 -14.03 -11.95 8.65
N GLY A 275 -14.41 -13.11 9.18
CA GLY A 275 -14.97 -13.20 10.52
C GLY A 275 -13.94 -12.81 11.58
N LYS A 276 -14.32 -12.92 12.85
CA LYS A 276 -13.34 -12.93 13.93
C LYS A 276 -13.01 -14.38 14.27
N ALA A 277 -11.73 -14.67 14.53
CA ALA A 277 -11.37 -15.91 15.16
C ALA A 277 -11.91 -15.95 16.61
N SER A 278 -12.32 -17.13 17.06
CA SER A 278 -12.96 -17.38 18.35
C SER A 278 -12.46 -18.69 18.94
N TYR A 279 -12.37 -18.74 20.26
CA TYR A 279 -12.12 -19.97 20.98
C TYR A 279 -13.39 -20.84 20.99
N GLY A 280 -13.23 -22.16 20.99
CA GLY A 280 -14.33 -23.10 21.19
C GLY A 280 -13.84 -24.49 21.60
N ALA A 281 -14.69 -25.26 22.29
CA ALA A 281 -14.37 -26.64 22.68
C ALA A 281 -14.54 -27.66 21.54
N THR A 282 -15.06 -27.22 20.40
CA THR A 282 -15.26 -28.04 19.20
C THR A 282 -14.46 -27.44 18.05
N VAL A 283 -13.79 -28.28 17.28
CA VAL A 283 -13.06 -27.90 16.07
C VAL A 283 -14.03 -27.53 14.97
N THR A 284 -13.81 -26.39 14.33
CA THR A 284 -14.49 -26.03 13.07
C THR A 284 -13.52 -25.56 11.97
N GLY A 285 -12.22 -25.64 12.21
CA GLY A 285 -11.18 -25.16 11.31
C GLY A 285 -10.87 -23.66 11.42
N HIS A 286 -9.79 -23.26 10.76
CA HIS A 286 -9.28 -21.89 10.76
C HIS A 286 -9.13 -21.36 9.32
N TYR A 287 -10.18 -20.70 8.84
CA TYR A 287 -10.28 -20.19 7.47
C TYR A 287 -9.08 -19.34 7.04
N ALA A 288 -8.72 -18.30 7.79
CA ALA A 288 -7.60 -17.42 7.40
C ALA A 288 -6.22 -18.11 7.40
N LEU A 289 -6.06 -19.22 8.13
CA LEU A 289 -4.78 -19.95 8.13
C LEU A 289 -4.80 -21.12 7.13
N ALA A 290 -5.95 -21.41 6.51
CA ALA A 290 -6.20 -22.60 5.70
C ALA A 290 -5.82 -23.90 6.43
N LEU A 291 -6.20 -24.01 7.71
CA LEU A 291 -5.90 -25.17 8.55
C LEU A 291 -7.18 -25.87 9.04
N PRO A 292 -7.22 -27.21 9.05
CA PRO A 292 -8.36 -27.98 9.56
C PRO A 292 -8.43 -27.97 11.10
N PHE A 293 -7.28 -27.89 11.76
CA PHE A 293 -7.15 -27.90 13.22
C PHE A 293 -6.17 -26.80 13.63
N TYR A 294 -6.57 -25.97 14.59
CA TYR A 294 -5.68 -24.95 15.16
C TYR A 294 -6.05 -24.68 16.61
N ALA A 295 -5.05 -24.63 17.49
CA ALA A 295 -5.21 -24.32 18.91
C ALA A 295 -3.97 -23.56 19.38
N HIS A 296 -4.13 -22.63 20.31
CA HIS A 296 -2.99 -21.94 20.89
C HIS A 296 -2.38 -22.76 22.02
N LEU A 297 -1.10 -23.11 21.88
CA LEU A 297 -0.29 -23.75 22.91
C LEU A 297 1.09 -23.10 23.08
N THR A 298 1.48 -22.17 22.21
CA THR A 298 2.84 -21.62 22.12
C THR A 298 3.10 -20.38 22.98
N SER A 299 2.13 -19.91 23.77
CA SER A 299 2.32 -18.71 24.60
C SER A 299 1.63 -18.74 25.98
N PRO A 300 1.90 -19.78 26.80
CA PRO A 300 1.21 -20.01 28.08
C PRO A 300 1.54 -19.01 29.19
N LEU A 301 2.61 -18.20 29.09
CA LEU A 301 2.88 -17.14 30.06
C LEU A 301 1.96 -15.93 29.88
N ARG A 302 1.37 -15.77 28.70
CA ARG A 302 0.58 -14.60 28.31
C ARG A 302 -0.81 -14.91 27.76
N ARG A 303 -1.20 -16.17 27.59
CA ARG A 303 -2.55 -16.59 27.17
C ARG A 303 -3.07 -17.76 28.01
N TYR A 304 -4.28 -17.60 28.55
CA TYR A 304 -4.87 -18.60 29.43
C TYR A 304 -5.36 -19.83 28.67
N ALA A 305 -5.79 -19.67 27.41
CA ALA A 305 -6.17 -20.80 26.55
C ALA A 305 -5.01 -21.81 26.40
N ASP A 306 -3.79 -21.31 26.20
CA ASP A 306 -2.57 -22.12 26.12
C ASP A 306 -2.33 -22.87 27.44
N MET A 307 -2.45 -22.20 28.60
CA MET A 307 -2.35 -22.88 29.90
C MET A 307 -3.38 -23.99 30.09
N VAL A 308 -4.62 -23.78 29.65
CA VAL A 308 -5.68 -24.81 29.69
C VAL A 308 -5.32 -25.99 28.81
N ASN A 309 -4.90 -25.74 27.57
CA ASN A 309 -4.49 -26.80 26.64
C ASN A 309 -3.26 -27.57 27.15
N LEU A 310 -2.27 -26.89 27.73
CA LEU A 310 -1.11 -27.56 28.35
C LEU A 310 -1.50 -28.42 29.55
N ARG A 311 -2.53 -28.05 30.33
CA ARG A 311 -3.06 -28.88 31.42
C ARG A 311 -3.68 -30.17 30.90
N GLN A 312 -4.46 -30.09 29.81
CA GLN A 312 -5.07 -31.25 29.16
C GLN A 312 -4.00 -32.18 28.58
N LEU A 313 -3.02 -31.60 27.88
CA LEU A 313 -1.90 -32.35 27.33
C LEU A 313 -1.04 -33.00 28.42
N ARG A 314 -0.81 -32.29 29.54
CA ARG A 314 -0.14 -32.86 30.71
C ARG A 314 -0.87 -34.06 31.28
N ALA A 315 -2.20 -33.98 31.40
CA ALA A 315 -3.03 -35.05 31.92
C ALA A 315 -2.95 -36.28 31.01
N PHE A 316 -3.07 -36.06 29.69
CA PHE A 316 -2.91 -37.11 28.68
C PHE A 316 -1.55 -37.82 28.79
N LEU A 317 -0.44 -37.07 28.76
CA LEU A 317 0.91 -37.65 28.83
C LEU A 317 1.17 -38.42 30.14
N LYS A 318 0.47 -38.06 31.22
CA LYS A 318 0.56 -38.74 32.52
C LYS A 318 -0.50 -39.83 32.72
N LYS A 319 -1.39 -40.05 31.75
CA LYS A 319 -2.57 -40.92 31.88
C LYS A 319 -3.43 -40.58 33.10
N LEU A 320 -3.59 -39.29 33.38
CA LEU A 320 -4.45 -38.76 34.44
C LEU A 320 -5.78 -38.29 33.85
N PRO A 321 -6.86 -38.22 34.67
CA PRO A 321 -8.11 -37.59 34.25
C PRO A 321 -7.88 -36.15 33.76
N PHE A 322 -8.59 -35.77 32.71
CA PHE A 322 -8.58 -34.41 32.20
C PHE A 322 -9.15 -33.44 33.23
N PRO A 323 -8.42 -32.34 33.56
CA PRO A 323 -8.93 -31.37 34.53
C PRO A 323 -10.20 -30.63 34.11
N TYR A 324 -10.50 -30.58 32.82
CA TYR A 324 -11.67 -29.89 32.28
C TYR A 324 -12.43 -30.81 31.32
N GLY A 325 -13.74 -30.91 31.51
CA GLY A 325 -14.65 -31.55 30.57
C GLY A 325 -14.95 -30.65 29.36
N LYS A 326 -15.64 -31.19 28.36
CA LYS A 326 -16.00 -30.44 27.14
C LYS A 326 -16.86 -29.19 27.44
N ASP A 327 -17.79 -29.30 28.38
CA ASP A 327 -18.67 -28.19 28.76
C ASP A 327 -17.89 -27.10 29.53
N ASP A 328 -17.00 -27.49 30.44
CA ASP A 328 -16.11 -26.55 31.14
C ASP A 328 -15.26 -25.75 30.14
N LEU A 329 -14.70 -26.44 29.14
CA LEU A 329 -13.89 -25.83 28.10
C LEU A 329 -14.69 -24.88 27.23
N GLN A 330 -15.97 -25.18 26.96
CA GLN A 330 -16.84 -24.30 26.20
C GLN A 330 -17.15 -23.02 26.99
N VAL A 331 -17.48 -23.15 28.28
CA VAL A 331 -17.68 -21.99 29.17
C VAL A 331 -16.41 -21.13 29.26
N LEU A 332 -15.24 -21.75 29.37
CA LEU A 332 -13.96 -21.04 29.35
C LEU A 332 -13.72 -20.33 28.02
N ALA A 333 -13.98 -21.01 26.89
CA ALA A 333 -13.83 -20.44 25.56
C ALA A 333 -14.73 -19.21 25.37
N ASP A 334 -16.00 -19.29 25.77
CA ASP A 334 -16.96 -18.18 25.69
C ASP A 334 -16.52 -17.00 26.56
N THR A 335 -16.07 -17.28 27.79
CA THR A 335 -15.50 -16.26 28.70
C THR A 335 -14.29 -15.56 28.08
N LEU A 336 -13.38 -16.29 27.44
CA LEU A 336 -12.20 -15.72 26.78
C LEU A 336 -12.60 -14.88 25.55
N ASN A 337 -13.58 -15.32 24.78
CA ASN A 337 -14.11 -14.60 23.63
C ASN A 337 -14.77 -13.27 24.05
N GLU A 338 -15.58 -13.27 25.10
CA GLU A 338 -16.20 -12.06 25.66
C GLU A 338 -15.14 -11.06 26.13
N LYS A 339 -14.13 -11.52 26.87
CA LYS A 339 -13.02 -10.65 27.30
C LYS A 339 -12.27 -10.04 26.12
N ALA A 340 -12.00 -10.81 25.08
CA ALA A 340 -11.35 -10.30 23.86
C ALA A 340 -12.22 -9.23 23.16
N LYS A 341 -13.54 -9.42 23.13
CA LYS A 341 -14.50 -8.44 22.61
C LYS A 341 -14.49 -7.16 23.43
N ASP A 342 -14.63 -7.26 24.76
CA ASP A 342 -14.62 -6.12 25.68
C ASP A 342 -13.32 -5.30 25.57
N ARG A 343 -12.17 -5.98 25.46
CA ARG A 343 -10.88 -5.30 25.25
C ARG A 343 -10.85 -4.52 23.95
N LYS A 344 -11.37 -5.10 22.86
CA LYS A 344 -11.46 -4.41 21.55
C LYS A 344 -12.36 -3.19 21.64
N ASP A 345 -13.50 -3.31 22.30
CA ASP A 345 -14.48 -2.22 22.42
C ASP A 345 -13.92 -1.09 23.29
N LYS A 346 -13.30 -1.43 24.43
CA LYS A 346 -12.58 -0.47 25.29
C LYS A 346 -11.43 0.23 24.55
N ARG A 347 -10.64 -0.50 23.76
CA ARG A 347 -9.56 0.09 22.94
C ARG A 347 -10.11 1.05 21.90
N THR A 348 -11.21 0.70 21.26
CA THR A 348 -11.85 1.53 20.22
C THR A 348 -12.44 2.80 20.84
N ASN A 349 -13.18 2.68 21.94
CA ASN A 349 -13.76 3.84 22.64
C ASN A 349 -12.65 4.73 23.23
N GLY A 350 -11.65 4.14 23.88
CA GLY A 350 -10.49 4.88 24.36
C GLY A 350 -9.70 5.56 23.23
N PHE A 351 -9.71 5.02 22.00
CA PHE A 351 -9.12 5.72 20.84
C PHE A 351 -9.87 7.01 20.55
N LYS A 352 -11.20 6.91 20.41
CA LYS A 352 -12.08 8.05 20.14
C LYS A 352 -11.93 9.16 21.19
N GLU A 353 -11.87 8.80 22.46
CA GLU A 353 -11.68 9.78 23.55
C GLU A 353 -10.31 10.49 23.47
N VAL A 354 -9.22 9.77 23.17
CA VAL A 354 -7.89 10.39 23.01
C VAL A 354 -7.87 11.34 21.81
N VAL A 355 -8.44 10.92 20.69
CA VAL A 355 -8.53 11.74 19.46
C VAL A 355 -9.33 13.01 19.75
N LYS A 356 -10.48 12.89 20.41
CA LYS A 356 -11.32 14.02 20.82
C LYS A 356 -10.56 14.97 21.76
N ALA A 357 -9.88 14.45 22.77
CA ALA A 357 -9.13 15.25 23.74
C ALA A 357 -7.90 15.94 23.11
N ARG A 358 -7.29 15.36 22.08
CA ARG A 358 -6.18 15.99 21.34
C ARG A 358 -6.68 17.07 20.39
N ALA A 359 -7.75 16.80 19.63
CA ALA A 359 -8.40 17.79 18.79
C ALA A 359 -8.86 19.01 19.60
N ALA A 360 -9.50 18.79 20.75
CA ALA A 360 -9.90 19.85 21.68
C ALA A 360 -8.71 20.73 22.10
N ARG A 361 -7.64 20.11 22.61
CA ARG A 361 -6.44 20.82 23.06
C ARG A 361 -5.73 21.56 21.94
N ALA A 362 -5.73 21.01 20.73
CA ALA A 362 -5.11 21.64 19.58
C ALA A 362 -5.91 22.86 19.10
N LEU A 363 -7.24 22.80 19.14
CA LEU A 363 -8.11 23.96 18.89
C LEU A 363 -7.91 25.06 19.95
N GLU A 364 -7.84 24.69 21.23
CA GLU A 364 -7.62 25.64 22.33
C GLU A 364 -6.25 26.34 22.24
N ARG A 365 -5.20 25.62 21.80
CA ARG A 365 -3.83 26.13 21.73
C ARG A 365 -3.44 26.71 20.37
N GLY A 366 -4.30 26.52 19.36
CA GLY A 366 -4.00 26.85 17.96
C GLY A 366 -2.90 25.99 17.31
N SER A 367 -2.53 24.85 17.90
CA SER A 367 -1.45 23.99 17.42
C SER A 367 -1.98 22.87 16.51
N LEU A 368 -2.50 23.24 15.34
CA LEU A 368 -3.23 22.34 14.44
C LEU A 368 -2.36 21.73 13.33
N GLU A 369 -1.15 22.26 13.11
CA GLU A 369 -0.30 21.88 11.98
C GLU A 369 0.14 20.41 12.06
N GLN A 370 0.32 19.89 13.28
CA GLN A 370 0.79 18.53 13.54
C GLN A 370 -0.34 17.51 13.70
N LEU A 371 -1.60 17.91 13.58
CA LEU A 371 -2.72 16.98 13.71
C LEU A 371 -2.72 15.96 12.57
N ALA A 372 -2.83 14.69 12.95
CA ALA A 372 -3.12 13.62 12.01
C ALA A 372 -4.55 13.78 11.46
N ASP A 373 -4.84 13.22 10.28
CA ASP A 373 -6.13 13.38 9.60
C ASP A 373 -7.35 13.08 10.47
N HIS A 374 -7.29 12.01 11.27
CA HIS A 374 -8.41 11.62 12.13
C HIS A 374 -8.62 12.59 13.30
N GLU A 375 -7.57 13.27 13.76
CA GLU A 375 -7.65 14.34 14.76
C GLU A 375 -8.16 15.63 14.12
N MET A 376 -7.74 15.94 12.88
CA MET A 376 -8.24 17.09 12.11
C MET A 376 -9.74 16.95 11.79
N VAL A 377 -10.18 15.78 11.33
CA VAL A 377 -11.60 15.44 11.13
C VAL A 377 -12.38 15.64 12.43
N GLN A 378 -11.83 15.21 13.56
CA GLN A 378 -12.48 15.40 14.85
C GLN A 378 -12.54 16.89 15.24
N ALA A 379 -11.50 17.69 14.94
CA ALA A 379 -11.48 19.12 15.16
C ALA A 379 -12.55 19.85 14.33
N ILE A 380 -12.72 19.48 13.06
CA ILE A 380 -13.79 19.97 12.17
C ILE A 380 -15.16 19.70 12.79
N LYS A 381 -15.44 18.46 13.18
CA LYS A 381 -16.71 18.08 13.80
C LYS A 381 -16.97 18.85 15.09
N MET A 382 -15.94 19.09 15.90
CA MET A 382 -16.05 19.87 17.13
C MET A 382 -16.35 21.35 16.85
N GLY A 383 -15.67 21.96 15.86
CA GLY A 383 -15.95 23.33 15.42
C GLY A 383 -17.40 23.48 14.95
N ILE A 384 -17.85 22.61 14.05
CA ILE A 384 -19.23 22.64 13.54
C ILE A 384 -20.26 22.44 14.66
N ALA A 385 -20.02 21.49 15.58
CA ALA A 385 -20.89 21.27 16.73
C ALA A 385 -20.96 22.48 17.67
N SER A 386 -19.95 23.36 17.67
CA SER A 386 -19.94 24.61 18.43
C SER A 386 -20.64 25.78 17.73
N GLY A 387 -21.15 25.58 16.50
CA GLY A 387 -21.95 26.53 15.73
C GLY A 387 -21.23 27.11 14.51
N SER A 388 -19.89 27.24 14.55
CA SER A 388 -19.07 27.67 13.42
C SER A 388 -17.63 27.15 13.54
N LEU A 389 -16.93 27.04 12.41
CA LEU A 389 -15.51 26.68 12.42
C LEU A 389 -14.69 27.83 13.06
N PRO A 390 -13.86 27.56 14.08
CA PRO A 390 -12.97 28.57 14.65
C PRO A 390 -11.94 29.08 13.63
N ASP A 391 -11.61 30.36 13.68
CA ASP A 391 -10.66 31.00 12.73
C ASP A 391 -9.33 30.24 12.62
N VAL A 392 -8.78 29.80 13.75
CA VAL A 392 -7.52 29.05 13.78
C VAL A 392 -7.60 27.73 13.00
N LEU A 393 -8.77 27.09 13.02
CA LEU A 393 -9.02 25.88 12.24
C LEU A 393 -9.21 26.21 10.75
N VAL A 394 -9.90 27.31 10.45
CA VAL A 394 -10.11 27.79 9.08
C VAL A 394 -8.76 28.10 8.43
N ASP A 395 -7.90 28.84 9.12
CA ASP A 395 -6.56 29.23 8.65
C ASP A 395 -5.69 28.00 8.35
N GLU A 396 -5.69 27.01 9.24
CA GLU A 396 -4.95 25.77 9.02
C GLU A 396 -5.52 24.95 7.84
N LEU A 397 -6.84 24.88 7.69
CA LEU A 397 -7.46 24.17 6.57
C LEU A 397 -7.15 24.86 5.24
N VAL A 398 -7.25 26.19 5.18
CA VAL A 398 -6.86 26.99 4.01
C VAL A 398 -5.38 26.73 3.68
N ARG A 399 -4.49 26.79 4.66
CA ARG A 399 -3.06 26.49 4.48
C ARG A 399 -2.85 25.08 3.93
N ARG A 400 -3.60 24.07 4.39
CA ARG A 400 -3.51 22.69 3.89
C ARG A 400 -3.99 22.56 2.44
N PHE A 401 -5.04 23.28 2.05
CA PHE A 401 -5.48 23.36 0.66
C PHE A 401 -4.43 24.04 -0.23
N GLU A 402 -3.94 25.21 0.16
CA GLU A 402 -2.93 25.99 -0.58
C GLU A 402 -1.61 25.25 -0.76
N GLN A 403 -1.20 24.44 0.22
CA GLN A 403 0.02 23.62 0.14
C GLN A 403 -0.21 22.24 -0.50
N ALA A 404 -1.43 21.92 -0.96
CA ALA A 404 -1.78 20.63 -1.51
C ALA A 404 -1.45 19.43 -0.58
N ILE A 405 -1.54 19.64 0.74
CA ILE A 405 -1.36 18.60 1.78
C ILE A 405 -2.69 18.15 2.39
N ILE A 406 -3.82 18.64 1.87
CA ILE A 406 -5.15 18.18 2.24
C ILE A 406 -5.37 16.74 1.77
N THR A 407 -6.03 15.93 2.60
CA THR A 407 -6.36 14.55 2.26
C THR A 407 -7.84 14.41 1.93
N ASP A 408 -8.18 13.37 1.15
CA ASP A 408 -9.57 13.07 0.77
C ASP A 408 -10.45 12.92 2.01
N LYS A 409 -9.93 12.32 3.08
CA LYS A 409 -10.61 12.14 4.38
C LYS A 409 -11.03 13.46 5.03
N ILE A 410 -10.17 14.49 4.96
CA ILE A 410 -10.47 15.81 5.51
C ILE A 410 -11.45 16.55 4.60
N ALA A 411 -11.22 16.53 3.29
CA ALA A 411 -12.09 17.18 2.30
C ALA A 411 -13.51 16.60 2.31
N ASP A 412 -13.64 15.27 2.40
CA ASP A 412 -14.91 14.56 2.57
C ASP A 412 -15.64 14.97 3.85
N CYS A 413 -14.92 15.04 4.98
CA CYS A 413 -15.49 15.49 6.25
C CYS A 413 -16.01 16.93 6.14
N LEU A 414 -15.25 17.84 5.52
CA LEU A 414 -15.69 19.21 5.32
C LEU A 414 -16.97 19.25 4.49
N LEU A 415 -16.98 18.57 3.33
CA LEU A 415 -18.12 18.53 2.41
C LEU A 415 -19.39 18.02 3.09
N GLN A 416 -19.28 16.96 3.90
CA GLN A 416 -20.43 16.30 4.53
C GLN A 416 -20.91 17.02 5.78
N GLU A 417 -19.99 17.50 6.63
CA GLU A 417 -20.34 18.06 7.95
C GLU A 417 -20.56 19.57 7.89
N GLY A 418 -19.79 20.30 7.05
CA GLY A 418 -19.77 21.76 7.07
C GLY A 418 -20.81 22.43 6.16
N GLY A 419 -21.31 21.74 5.14
CA GLY A 419 -22.35 22.26 4.24
C GLY A 419 -22.00 23.60 3.57
N THR A 420 -22.96 24.52 3.48
CA THR A 420 -22.83 25.85 2.83
C THR A 420 -22.34 26.97 3.76
N ASN A 421 -22.14 26.68 5.05
CA ASN A 421 -21.82 27.66 6.11
C ASN A 421 -20.31 27.87 6.33
N TRP A 422 -19.49 27.65 5.31
CA TRP A 422 -18.05 27.86 5.41
C TRP A 422 -17.70 29.34 5.26
N PRO A 423 -16.64 29.82 5.94
CA PRO A 423 -16.03 31.10 5.60
C PRO A 423 -15.60 31.15 4.13
N ASP A 424 -15.70 32.32 3.51
CA ASP A 424 -15.40 32.50 2.08
C ASP A 424 -13.95 32.12 1.73
N SER A 425 -12.99 32.37 2.63
CA SER A 425 -11.60 31.96 2.45
C SER A 425 -11.45 30.45 2.25
N LEU A 426 -12.18 29.66 3.04
CA LEU A 426 -12.18 28.20 2.93
C LEU A 426 -12.89 27.72 1.67
N LYS A 427 -14.01 28.35 1.29
CA LYS A 427 -14.72 28.05 0.03
C LYS A 427 -13.81 28.28 -1.17
N VAL A 428 -13.10 29.41 -1.20
CA VAL A 428 -12.17 29.75 -2.28
C VAL A 428 -11.00 28.77 -2.36
N ALA A 429 -10.38 28.43 -1.22
CA ALA A 429 -9.27 27.48 -1.19
C ALA A 429 -9.68 26.08 -1.64
N PHE A 430 -10.84 25.59 -1.16
CA PHE A 430 -11.41 24.31 -1.58
C PHE A 430 -11.74 24.32 -3.08
N ALA A 431 -12.37 25.40 -3.58
CA ALA A 431 -12.75 25.54 -4.98
C ALA A 431 -11.52 25.52 -5.90
N ALA A 432 -10.47 26.26 -5.56
CA ALA A 432 -9.20 26.26 -6.28
C ALA A 432 -8.61 24.84 -6.34
N TRP A 433 -8.55 24.15 -5.20
CA TRP A 433 -8.01 22.79 -5.13
C TRP A 433 -8.79 21.79 -6.01
N VAL A 434 -10.12 21.82 -6.00
CA VAL A 434 -10.95 20.91 -6.82
C VAL A 434 -10.81 21.22 -8.32
N VAL A 435 -10.64 22.49 -8.70
CA VAL A 435 -10.38 22.89 -10.09
C VAL A 435 -8.99 22.45 -10.56
N GLU A 436 -7.97 22.58 -9.71
CA GLU A 436 -6.60 22.12 -10.00
C GLU A 436 -6.49 20.59 -10.01
N THR A 437 -7.37 19.89 -9.27
CA THR A 437 -7.40 18.43 -9.17
C THR A 437 -8.78 17.81 -9.50
N PRO A 438 -9.27 17.90 -10.76
CA PRO A 438 -10.63 17.49 -11.13
C PRO A 438 -10.97 16.01 -10.86
N THR A 439 -9.96 15.15 -10.79
CA THR A 439 -10.12 13.74 -10.38
C THR A 439 -10.68 13.61 -8.97
N LYS A 440 -10.33 14.53 -8.05
CA LYS A 440 -10.79 14.54 -6.67
C LYS A 440 -12.27 14.84 -6.56
N ALA A 441 -12.83 15.65 -7.45
CA ALA A 441 -14.26 15.94 -7.49
C ALA A 441 -15.11 14.66 -7.65
N VAL A 442 -14.71 13.78 -8.57
CA VAL A 442 -15.40 12.50 -8.81
C VAL A 442 -15.33 11.59 -7.58
N ASN A 443 -14.17 11.54 -6.91
CA ASN A 443 -13.99 10.74 -5.70
C ASN A 443 -14.89 11.23 -4.56
N LEU A 444 -14.94 12.54 -4.32
CA LEU A 444 -15.79 13.16 -3.30
C LEU A 444 -17.27 12.85 -3.53
N LEU A 445 -17.77 12.99 -4.76
CA LEU A 445 -19.15 12.67 -5.09
C LEU A 445 -19.47 11.18 -4.89
N THR A 446 -18.55 10.31 -5.32
CA THR A 446 -18.71 8.86 -5.16
C THR A 446 -18.79 8.48 -3.68
N HIS A 447 -17.90 9.05 -2.86
CA HIS A 447 -17.91 8.81 -1.42
C HIS A 447 -19.15 9.42 -0.73
N ALA A 448 -19.59 10.61 -1.17
CA ALA A 448 -20.83 11.21 -0.72
C ALA A 448 -22.06 10.33 -1.03
N ARG A 449 -22.07 9.59 -2.14
CA ARG A 449 -23.12 8.60 -2.44
C ARG A 449 -23.03 7.37 -1.53
N GLN A 450 -21.83 6.86 -1.26
CA GLN A 450 -21.60 5.69 -0.40
C GLN A 450 -21.98 5.94 1.07
N THR A 451 -21.78 7.17 1.54
CA THR A 451 -22.12 7.62 2.89
C THR A 451 -23.59 8.06 3.02
N ASN A 452 -24.37 7.96 1.94
CA ASN A 452 -25.76 8.43 1.84
C ASN A 452 -25.94 9.94 2.08
N PHE A 453 -24.87 10.73 1.94
CA PHE A 453 -24.99 12.19 1.85
C PHE A 453 -25.72 12.60 0.57
N LEU A 454 -25.45 11.89 -0.53
CA LEU A 454 -26.26 11.90 -1.75
C LEU A 454 -27.16 10.67 -1.78
N THR A 455 -28.44 10.87 -2.09
CA THR A 455 -29.40 9.78 -2.31
C THR A 455 -29.22 9.16 -3.68
N ASP A 456 -28.83 9.95 -4.67
CA ASP A 456 -28.48 9.48 -6.01
C ASP A 456 -27.30 10.24 -6.62
N LEU A 457 -26.56 9.55 -7.49
CA LEU A 457 -25.42 10.07 -8.24
C LEU A 457 -25.33 9.38 -9.60
N VAL A 458 -25.48 10.16 -10.67
CA VAL A 458 -25.34 9.69 -12.05
C VAL A 458 -24.24 10.47 -12.74
N ILE A 459 -23.20 9.76 -13.19
CA ILE A 459 -22.09 10.33 -13.97
C ILE A 459 -22.10 9.69 -15.35
N THR A 460 -22.22 10.51 -16.39
CA THR A 460 -22.27 10.06 -17.78
C THR A 460 -21.43 10.95 -18.67
N ALA A 461 -20.97 10.43 -19.80
CA ALA A 461 -20.41 11.24 -20.86
C ALA A 461 -20.68 10.61 -22.23
N GLN A 462 -20.93 11.46 -23.21
CA GLN A 462 -21.24 11.10 -24.59
C GLN A 462 -20.37 11.92 -25.55
N GLY A 463 -19.99 11.36 -26.69
CA GLY A 463 -19.16 12.04 -27.68
C GLY A 463 -18.41 11.08 -28.61
N GLU A 464 -18.00 11.60 -29.76
CA GLU A 464 -17.21 10.88 -30.77
C GLU A 464 -15.95 11.70 -31.14
N GLY A 465 -14.83 11.01 -31.38
CA GLY A 465 -13.57 11.67 -31.75
C GLY A 465 -12.92 12.41 -30.58
N THR A 466 -12.73 13.73 -30.73
CA THR A 466 -12.00 14.58 -29.77
C THR A 466 -12.91 15.57 -29.04
N ALA A 467 -14.22 15.32 -29.00
CA ALA A 467 -15.19 16.16 -28.29
C ALA A 467 -16.15 15.28 -27.48
N PHE A 468 -16.16 15.47 -26.17
CA PHE A 468 -17.02 14.74 -25.24
C PHE A 468 -17.75 15.74 -24.33
N ASP A 469 -19.03 15.48 -24.14
CA ASP A 469 -19.90 16.18 -23.19
C ASP A 469 -20.22 15.23 -22.02
N GLY A 470 -19.78 15.61 -20.84
CA GLY A 470 -20.04 14.96 -19.57
C GLY A 470 -21.22 15.60 -18.85
N SER A 471 -21.98 14.78 -18.13
CA SER A 471 -23.08 15.19 -17.26
C SER A 471 -22.96 14.48 -15.92
N VAL A 472 -23.05 15.26 -14.84
CA VAL A 472 -23.11 14.77 -13.46
C VAL A 472 -24.43 15.23 -12.86
N THR A 473 -25.26 14.30 -12.41
CA THR A 473 -26.51 14.57 -11.71
C THR A 473 -26.40 14.09 -10.28
N ILE A 474 -26.74 14.97 -9.33
CA ILE A 474 -26.71 14.68 -7.90
C ILE A 474 -28.08 14.93 -7.28
N GLU A 475 -28.43 14.12 -6.29
CA GLU A 475 -29.66 14.28 -5.51
C GLU A 475 -29.34 14.20 -4.01
N ARG A 476 -29.93 15.10 -3.21
CA ARG A 476 -29.90 15.07 -1.74
C ARG A 476 -31.28 14.68 -1.22
N ALA A 477 -31.32 14.07 -0.04
CA ALA A 477 -32.58 13.70 0.59
C ALA A 477 -33.52 14.91 0.73
N GLY A 478 -34.69 14.84 0.11
CA GLY A 478 -35.69 15.92 0.12
C GLY A 478 -35.45 17.05 -0.89
N SER A 479 -34.48 16.92 -1.79
CA SER A 479 -34.18 17.89 -2.86
C SER A 479 -34.43 17.28 -4.24
N VAL A 480 -34.72 18.13 -5.23
CA VAL A 480 -34.84 17.71 -6.64
C VAL A 480 -33.43 17.44 -7.22
N PRO A 481 -33.26 16.43 -8.10
CA PRO A 481 -31.99 16.20 -8.78
C PRO A 481 -31.49 17.43 -9.55
N VAL A 482 -30.20 17.73 -9.44
CA VAL A 482 -29.55 18.83 -10.16
C VAL A 482 -28.45 18.29 -11.06
N SER A 483 -28.45 18.70 -12.32
CA SER A 483 -27.49 18.24 -13.34
C SER A 483 -26.49 19.34 -13.72
N PHE A 484 -25.24 18.93 -13.90
CA PHE A 484 -24.10 19.78 -14.25
C PHE A 484 -23.42 19.25 -15.50
N ALA A 485 -23.12 20.12 -16.46
CA ALA A 485 -22.49 19.76 -17.72
C ALA A 485 -21.00 20.17 -17.75
N GLY A 486 -20.17 19.39 -18.43
CA GLY A 486 -18.76 19.68 -18.68
C GLY A 486 -18.35 19.17 -20.06
N SER A 487 -17.43 19.85 -20.74
CA SER A 487 -17.00 19.47 -22.10
C SER A 487 -15.48 19.40 -22.16
N ALA A 488 -14.94 18.37 -22.81
CA ALA A 488 -13.49 18.18 -22.95
C ALA A 488 -13.11 17.28 -24.13
N ASN A 489 -11.80 17.21 -24.42
CA ASN A 489 -11.28 16.40 -25.53
C ASN A 489 -11.14 14.91 -25.19
N ARG A 490 -11.31 14.54 -23.93
CA ARG A 490 -11.33 13.15 -23.45
C ARG A 490 -12.58 12.94 -22.61
N LYS A 491 -13.23 11.78 -22.78
CA LYS A 491 -14.42 11.39 -22.01
C LYS A 491 -14.26 11.63 -20.51
N ARG A 492 -13.15 11.14 -19.94
CA ARG A 492 -12.85 11.25 -18.51
C ARG A 492 -12.72 12.69 -18.02
N ASP A 493 -12.17 13.59 -18.85
CA ASP A 493 -12.00 15.00 -18.49
C ASP A 493 -13.33 15.75 -18.51
N ALA A 494 -14.25 15.35 -19.40
CA ALA A 494 -15.59 15.92 -19.49
C ALA A 494 -16.43 15.55 -18.25
N GLU A 495 -16.36 14.28 -17.82
CA GLU A 495 -16.96 13.80 -16.56
C GLU A 495 -16.40 14.56 -15.35
N GLN A 496 -15.07 14.73 -15.29
CA GLN A 496 -14.41 15.45 -14.20
C GLN A 496 -14.80 16.94 -14.18
N SER A 497 -14.86 17.59 -15.34
CA SER A 497 -15.29 18.99 -15.45
C SER A 497 -16.73 19.20 -14.95
N ALA A 498 -17.64 18.29 -15.28
CA ALA A 498 -19.00 18.28 -14.75
C ALA A 498 -19.01 18.02 -13.23
N ALA A 499 -18.18 17.09 -12.74
CA ALA A 499 -18.06 16.77 -11.32
C ALA A 499 -17.55 17.95 -10.48
N VAL A 500 -16.58 18.72 -10.99
CA VAL A 500 -16.09 19.95 -10.34
C VAL A 500 -17.25 20.90 -10.07
N LYS A 501 -18.07 21.19 -11.08
CA LYS A 501 -19.24 22.09 -10.94
C LYS A 501 -20.26 21.55 -9.94
N ALA A 502 -20.51 20.24 -9.96
CA ALA A 502 -21.39 19.58 -9.00
C ALA A 502 -20.87 19.75 -7.56
N VAL A 503 -19.58 19.53 -7.30
CA VAL A 503 -18.98 19.73 -5.99
C VAL A 503 -19.05 21.18 -5.53
N LEU A 504 -18.74 22.14 -6.40
CA LEU A 504 -18.82 23.57 -6.07
C LEU A 504 -20.25 24.00 -5.67
N SER A 505 -21.26 23.42 -6.31
CA SER A 505 -22.67 23.67 -5.94
C SER A 505 -23.01 23.15 -4.54
N LEU A 506 -22.38 22.06 -4.08
CA LEU A 506 -22.66 21.46 -2.78
C LEU A 506 -22.16 22.33 -1.62
N ILE A 507 -21.17 23.20 -1.87
CA ILE A 507 -20.53 24.10 -0.89
C ILE A 507 -20.89 25.59 -1.12
N ASP A 508 -21.76 25.87 -2.10
CA ASP A 508 -22.13 27.23 -2.50
C ASP A 508 -20.90 28.12 -2.81
N ALA A 509 -20.03 27.61 -3.69
CA ALA A 509 -18.85 28.31 -4.18
C ALA A 509 -18.96 28.62 -5.68
N ALA A 510 -18.50 29.81 -6.08
CA ALA A 510 -18.38 30.16 -7.49
C ALA A 510 -17.22 29.42 -8.15
N LEU A 511 -17.32 29.20 -9.47
CA LEU A 511 -16.20 28.70 -10.26
C LEU A 511 -15.10 29.78 -10.30
N PRO A 512 -13.87 29.52 -9.81
CA PRO A 512 -12.78 30.47 -9.88
C PRO A 512 -12.48 30.88 -11.34
N GLU A 513 -12.24 32.17 -11.59
CA GLU A 513 -11.75 32.64 -12.89
C GLU A 513 -10.36 32.05 -13.15
N LEU A 514 -10.27 31.08 -14.06
CA LEU A 514 -9.01 30.57 -14.58
C LEU A 514 -8.32 31.71 -15.35
N ILE A 515 -7.22 32.25 -14.82
CA ILE A 515 -6.33 33.12 -15.61
C ILE A 515 -5.80 32.26 -16.77
N PRO A 516 -6.07 32.60 -18.05
CA PRO A 516 -5.64 31.79 -19.16
C PRO A 516 -4.10 31.71 -19.18
N THR A 517 -3.55 30.52 -19.00
CA THR A 517 -2.12 30.26 -19.20
C THR A 517 -1.85 30.31 -20.70
N GLY A 518 -1.13 31.33 -21.17
CA GLY A 518 -0.61 31.32 -22.54
C GLY A 518 0.29 30.10 -22.74
N GLN A 519 0.17 29.40 -23.88
CA GLN A 519 1.07 28.30 -24.22
C GLN A 519 2.53 28.80 -24.18
N MET A 520 3.35 28.24 -23.29
CA MET A 520 4.77 28.59 -23.22
C MET A 520 5.46 28.24 -24.55
N VAL A 521 6.10 29.23 -25.16
CA VAL A 521 6.92 29.05 -26.34
C VAL A 521 8.30 28.57 -25.89
N ARG A 522 8.70 27.37 -26.31
CA ARG A 522 10.08 26.89 -26.15
C ARG A 522 10.98 27.56 -27.20
N ALA A 523 11.46 28.77 -26.90
CA ALA A 523 12.52 29.39 -27.68
C ALA A 523 13.88 28.86 -27.22
N SER A 524 14.75 28.45 -28.16
CA SER A 524 16.16 28.20 -27.86
C SER A 524 16.90 29.53 -27.73
N GLY A 525 17.64 29.74 -26.64
CA GLY A 525 18.46 30.94 -26.41
C GLY A 525 17.75 32.07 -25.65
N ASN A 526 18.22 33.31 -25.83
CA ASN A 526 17.73 34.52 -25.16
C ASN A 526 16.82 35.36 -26.11
N PRO A 527 15.50 35.10 -26.17
CA PRO A 527 14.60 35.77 -27.12
C PRO A 527 14.47 37.28 -26.90
N LYS A 528 14.59 37.76 -25.66
CA LYS A 528 14.61 39.21 -25.39
C LYS A 528 15.85 39.87 -26.00
N GLY A 529 17.02 39.22 -25.86
CA GLY A 529 18.26 39.64 -26.51
C GLY A 529 18.17 39.61 -28.04
N ALA A 530 17.62 38.53 -28.61
CA ALA A 530 17.44 38.39 -30.05
C ALA A 530 16.52 39.48 -30.64
N LEU A 531 15.48 39.89 -29.92
CA LEU A 531 14.60 40.99 -30.36
C LEU A 531 15.30 42.35 -30.31
N LEU A 532 16.14 42.58 -29.29
CA LEU A 532 16.97 43.80 -29.20
C LEU A 532 17.99 43.87 -30.34
N GLU A 533 18.72 42.78 -30.59
CA GLU A 533 19.69 42.68 -31.69
C GLU A 533 19.01 42.87 -33.05
N LEU A 534 17.81 42.31 -33.23
CA LEU A 534 17.04 42.50 -34.46
C LEU A 534 16.68 43.97 -34.67
N CYS A 535 16.13 44.66 -33.65
CA CYS A 535 15.80 46.08 -33.76
C CYS A 535 17.04 46.92 -34.05
N GLN A 536 18.18 46.60 -33.42
CA GLN A 536 19.44 47.30 -33.65
C GLN A 536 19.97 47.08 -35.07
N SER A 537 20.00 45.84 -35.56
CA SER A 537 20.47 45.50 -36.91
C SER A 537 19.61 46.11 -38.02
N LYS A 538 18.32 46.35 -37.75
CA LYS A 538 17.35 46.94 -38.68
C LYS A 538 17.13 48.44 -38.47
N GLN A 539 17.84 49.07 -37.53
CA GLN A 539 17.69 50.48 -37.15
C GLN A 539 16.25 50.86 -36.73
N TRP A 540 15.53 49.92 -36.12
CA TRP A 540 14.20 50.17 -35.54
C TRP A 540 14.32 50.75 -34.12
N PRO A 541 13.35 51.56 -33.67
CA PRO A 541 13.22 51.93 -32.26
C PRO A 541 13.25 50.71 -31.34
N MET A 542 13.87 50.87 -30.17
CA MET A 542 14.02 49.78 -29.21
C MET A 542 12.66 49.30 -28.68
N PRO A 543 12.50 47.99 -28.40
CA PRO A 543 11.26 47.42 -27.89
C PRO A 543 10.87 48.00 -26.52
N GLY A 544 9.64 48.50 -26.40
CA GLY A 544 9.02 48.89 -25.14
C GLY A 544 8.38 47.69 -24.44
N TYR A 545 8.50 47.61 -23.11
CA TYR A 545 7.89 46.55 -22.30
C TYR A 545 7.02 47.15 -21.18
N GLU A 546 5.81 46.62 -21.03
CA GLU A 546 4.91 46.91 -19.93
C GLU A 546 4.61 45.60 -19.20
N SER A 547 4.96 45.50 -17.91
CA SER A 547 4.80 44.27 -17.12
C SER A 547 4.04 44.53 -15.83
N SER A 548 3.15 43.62 -15.44
CA SER A 548 2.46 43.62 -14.15
C SER A 548 2.41 42.22 -13.56
N GLY A 549 2.29 42.12 -12.23
CA GLY A 549 2.15 40.86 -11.51
C GLY A 549 0.89 40.85 -10.65
N LYS A 550 0.18 39.73 -10.62
CA LYS A 550 -0.97 39.49 -9.74
C LYS A 550 -0.83 38.15 -9.02
N GLY A 551 -1.29 38.08 -7.78
CA GLY A 551 -1.25 36.89 -6.93
C GLY A 551 -0.39 37.06 -5.68
N PRO A 552 -0.47 36.11 -4.73
CA PRO A 552 0.30 36.15 -3.48
C PRO A 552 1.80 36.00 -3.76
N SER A 553 2.65 36.50 -2.85
CA SER A 553 4.11 36.61 -3.05
C SER A 553 4.82 35.29 -3.42
N HIS A 554 4.22 34.14 -3.07
CA HIS A 554 4.74 32.80 -3.32
C HIS A 554 4.16 32.11 -4.58
N ALA A 555 3.14 32.70 -5.22
CA ALA A 555 2.49 32.19 -6.45
C ALA A 555 2.14 33.35 -7.40
N MET A 556 3.08 34.29 -7.54
CA MET A 556 2.88 35.51 -8.32
C MET A 556 2.92 35.21 -9.82
N VAL A 557 1.84 35.54 -10.53
CA VAL A 557 1.74 35.36 -11.97
C VAL A 557 2.00 36.70 -12.67
N PHE A 558 2.98 36.71 -13.56
CA PHE A 558 3.37 37.89 -14.32
C PHE A 558 2.77 37.88 -15.73
N GLN A 559 2.34 39.07 -16.13
CA GLN A 559 1.94 39.41 -17.49
C GLN A 559 2.91 40.46 -18.05
N SER A 560 3.24 40.36 -19.33
CA SER A 560 4.03 41.36 -20.05
C SER A 560 3.49 41.61 -21.45
N LYS A 561 3.55 42.87 -21.88
CA LYS A 561 3.29 43.32 -23.23
C LYS A 561 4.57 43.92 -23.81
N VAL A 562 4.88 43.61 -25.07
CA VAL A 562 6.00 44.20 -25.81
C VAL A 562 5.49 44.95 -27.03
N SER A 563 6.14 46.06 -27.37
CA SER A 563 5.85 46.86 -28.56
C SER A 563 7.12 47.25 -29.32
N VAL A 564 7.15 47.07 -30.64
CA VAL A 564 8.22 47.53 -31.55
C VAL A 564 7.60 48.34 -32.68
N VAL A 565 8.23 49.44 -33.08
CA VAL A 565 7.78 50.26 -34.23
C VAL A 565 8.60 49.90 -35.46
N ILE A 566 7.93 49.51 -36.55
CA ILE A 566 8.55 49.14 -37.83
C ILE A 566 7.89 49.99 -38.91
N ASP A 567 8.67 50.78 -39.64
CA ASP A 567 8.19 51.65 -40.73
C ASP A 567 6.96 52.53 -40.34
N GLY A 568 6.92 52.99 -39.09
CA GLY A 568 5.84 53.81 -38.54
C GLY A 568 4.63 53.03 -37.99
N VAL A 569 4.64 51.69 -38.07
CA VAL A 569 3.57 50.82 -37.55
C VAL A 569 4.00 50.17 -36.23
N VAL A 570 3.13 50.22 -35.22
CA VAL A 570 3.39 49.59 -33.92
C VAL A 570 2.97 48.13 -33.93
N HIS A 571 3.92 47.23 -33.74
CA HIS A 571 3.70 45.80 -33.57
C HIS A 571 3.74 45.45 -32.09
N THR A 572 2.66 44.87 -31.57
CA THR A 572 2.56 44.50 -30.15
C THR A 572 2.20 43.04 -29.94
N GLU A 573 2.68 42.45 -28.85
CA GLU A 573 2.27 41.14 -28.34
C GLU A 573 2.11 41.15 -26.82
N THR A 574 1.32 40.22 -26.29
CA THR A 574 1.09 40.08 -24.84
C THR A 574 1.16 38.62 -24.41
N PHE A 575 1.78 38.37 -23.26
CA PHE A 575 1.88 37.05 -22.64
C PHE A 575 1.53 37.13 -21.15
N SER A 576 0.76 36.14 -20.67
CA SER A 576 0.37 35.99 -19.26
C SER A 576 0.64 34.56 -18.81
N GLY A 577 1.12 34.38 -17.57
CA GLY A 577 1.31 33.06 -16.97
C GLY A 577 2.75 32.72 -16.56
N ALA A 578 3.66 33.70 -16.49
CA ALA A 578 5.04 33.43 -16.08
C ALA A 578 5.24 33.54 -14.57
N ALA A 579 6.14 32.73 -14.02
CA ALA A 579 6.49 32.74 -12.60
C ALA A 579 7.27 34.00 -12.15
N ASN A 580 7.87 34.73 -13.10
CA ASN A 580 8.56 35.99 -12.82
C ASN A 580 8.50 36.94 -14.04
N LYS A 581 8.78 38.23 -13.81
CA LYS A 581 8.78 39.27 -14.84
C LYS A 581 9.72 38.96 -16.01
N LYS A 582 10.91 38.42 -15.73
CA LYS A 582 11.93 38.13 -16.76
C LYS A 582 11.44 37.06 -17.74
N ASP A 583 10.77 36.03 -17.23
CA ASP A 583 10.18 34.97 -18.05
C ASP A 583 8.98 35.47 -18.84
N ALA A 584 8.13 36.34 -18.27
CA ALA A 584 7.03 36.97 -19.01
C ALA A 584 7.55 37.80 -20.20
N GLU A 585 8.60 38.59 -19.97
CA GLU A 585 9.25 39.39 -21.02
C GLU A 585 9.90 38.49 -22.09
N ALA A 586 10.58 37.41 -21.69
CA ALA A 586 11.20 36.48 -22.64
C ALA A 586 10.17 35.76 -23.53
N GLN A 587 9.04 35.33 -22.95
CA GLN A 587 7.95 34.66 -23.67
C GLN A 587 7.27 35.61 -24.65
N VAL A 588 6.97 36.84 -24.22
CA VAL A 588 6.34 37.83 -25.12
C VAL A 588 7.29 38.27 -26.24
N SER A 589 8.61 38.36 -25.98
CA SER A 589 9.61 38.62 -27.03
C SER A 589 9.68 37.47 -28.06
N ALA A 590 9.56 36.22 -27.61
CA ALA A 590 9.57 35.06 -28.51
C ALA A 590 8.35 35.05 -29.43
N LEU A 591 7.17 35.39 -28.91
CA LEU A 591 5.93 35.53 -29.68
C LEU A 591 6.05 36.65 -30.72
N LEU A 592 6.53 37.82 -30.32
CA LEU A 592 6.71 38.93 -31.27
C LEU A 592 7.76 38.59 -32.33
N LEU A 593 8.89 37.98 -31.97
CA LEU A 593 9.90 37.52 -32.93
C LEU A 593 9.33 36.53 -33.95
N ALA A 594 8.54 35.57 -33.51
CA ALA A 594 7.88 34.61 -34.41
C ALA A 594 6.94 35.32 -35.39
N LYS A 595 6.24 36.37 -34.95
CA LYS A 595 5.38 37.20 -35.78
C LYS A 595 6.13 38.12 -36.75
N LEU A 596 7.37 38.50 -36.41
CA LEU A 596 8.24 39.33 -37.24
C LEU A 596 9.07 38.52 -38.27
N LYS A 597 9.19 37.19 -38.11
CA LYS A 597 9.83 36.30 -39.11
C LYS A 597 9.32 36.45 -40.55
N PRO A 598 8.02 36.60 -40.86
CA PRO A 598 7.55 36.82 -42.24
C PRO A 598 8.02 38.13 -42.89
N VAL A 599 8.51 39.11 -42.12
CA VAL A 599 9.08 40.37 -42.65
C VAL A 599 10.53 40.18 -43.16
N GLN A 600 11.16 39.03 -42.85
CA GLN A 600 12.60 38.80 -43.07
C GLN A 600 12.96 38.09 -44.40
N ALA A 601 12.00 37.73 -45.25
CA ALA A 601 12.26 36.87 -46.42
C ALA A 601 12.66 37.64 -47.70
N LYS A 602 13.92 38.11 -47.79
CA LYS A 602 14.66 38.21 -49.07
C LYS A 602 16.07 37.59 -48.91
N LYS A 603 16.13 36.31 -49.31
CA LYS A 603 17.24 35.36 -49.61
C LYS A 603 18.70 35.71 -49.25
N GLN A 604 19.38 34.77 -48.56
CA GLN A 604 20.25 33.76 -49.19
C GLN A 604 20.56 32.59 -48.23
N ASP A 605 20.63 31.37 -48.81
CA ASP A 605 20.71 30.04 -48.16
C ASP A 605 22.14 29.55 -47.87
N ALA A 606 22.30 28.68 -46.86
CA ALA A 606 23.23 27.52 -46.79
C ALA A 606 22.96 26.65 -45.51
N PRO A 607 23.53 25.43 -45.33
CA PRO A 607 23.11 24.15 -45.91
C PRO A 607 22.66 23.12 -44.84
N VAL A 608 21.61 22.32 -45.11
CA VAL A 608 21.17 21.19 -44.28
C VAL A 608 21.25 19.90 -45.10
N ARG A 609 22.42 19.25 -45.13
CA ARG A 609 22.56 17.92 -45.78
C ARG A 609 22.97 16.80 -44.81
N ALA A 610 23.70 17.11 -43.73
CA ALA A 610 24.20 16.09 -42.82
C ALA A 610 23.12 15.45 -41.89
N ALA A 611 22.02 16.17 -41.60
CA ALA A 611 20.99 15.69 -40.66
C ALA A 611 19.93 14.77 -41.29
N VAL A 612 19.78 14.78 -42.62
CA VAL A 612 18.73 14.02 -43.33
C VAL A 612 19.15 12.56 -43.50
N ASP A 613 20.41 12.31 -43.87
CA ASP A 613 20.91 10.95 -44.13
C ASP A 613 20.88 10.05 -42.88
N GLN A 614 21.14 10.61 -41.68
CA GLN A 614 21.03 9.85 -40.42
C GLN A 614 19.59 9.45 -40.07
N SER A 615 18.57 10.23 -40.47
CA SER A 615 17.16 9.89 -40.18
C SER A 615 16.62 8.81 -41.12
N ILE A 616 17.11 8.76 -42.37
CA ILE A 616 16.68 7.79 -43.39
C ILE A 616 17.03 6.37 -42.95
N ASP A 617 18.19 6.17 -42.32
CA ASP A 617 18.58 4.84 -41.86
C ASP A 617 17.86 4.39 -40.59
N ALA A 618 17.52 5.33 -39.69
CA ALA A 618 16.82 5.05 -38.43
C ALA A 618 15.32 4.79 -38.61
N ASN A 619 14.62 5.58 -39.44
CA ASN A 619 13.18 5.42 -39.68
C ASN A 619 12.75 5.83 -41.11
N PRO A 620 13.00 4.99 -42.11
CA PRO A 620 12.77 5.34 -43.52
C PRO A 620 11.29 5.64 -43.84
N ILE A 621 10.37 4.98 -43.13
CA ILE A 621 8.94 5.14 -43.38
C ILE A 621 8.47 6.48 -42.80
N GLY A 622 8.87 6.80 -41.57
CA GLY A 622 8.57 8.09 -40.94
C GLY A 622 9.19 9.24 -41.72
N THR A 623 10.45 9.12 -42.14
CA THR A 623 11.13 10.15 -42.94
C THR A 623 10.42 10.37 -44.28
N LEU A 624 10.02 9.32 -45.01
CA LEU A 624 9.28 9.47 -46.27
C LEU A 624 7.91 10.14 -46.07
N GLN A 625 7.23 9.84 -44.96
CA GLN A 625 5.93 10.44 -44.64
C GLN A 625 6.07 11.92 -44.24
N GLU A 626 7.08 12.26 -43.45
CA GLU A 626 7.40 13.64 -43.07
C GLU A 626 7.81 14.47 -44.29
N MET A 627 8.63 13.91 -45.20
CA MET A 627 9.03 14.57 -46.43
C MET A 627 7.83 14.79 -47.38
N ALA A 628 6.95 13.79 -47.53
CA ALA A 628 5.72 13.94 -48.29
C ALA A 628 4.82 15.06 -47.70
N GLN A 629 4.67 15.11 -46.38
CA GLN A 629 3.90 16.14 -45.69
C GLN A 629 4.51 17.54 -45.86
N ARG A 630 5.83 17.68 -45.71
CA ARG A 630 6.55 18.96 -45.91
C ARG A 630 6.42 19.49 -47.34
N MET A 631 6.35 18.61 -48.33
CA MET A 631 6.17 18.98 -49.74
C MET A 631 4.70 19.12 -50.15
N GLY A 632 3.75 18.95 -49.23
CA GLY A 632 2.31 19.03 -49.52
C GLY A 632 1.78 17.88 -50.39
N ILE A 633 2.46 16.72 -50.36
CA ILE A 633 2.13 15.54 -51.15
C ILE A 633 1.33 14.57 -50.26
N GLY A 634 0.24 14.01 -50.79
CA GLY A 634 -0.58 13.03 -50.07
C GLY A 634 0.24 11.81 -49.60
N SER A 635 -0.19 11.20 -48.50
CA SER A 635 0.58 10.14 -47.81
C SER A 635 0.96 8.97 -48.73
N PRO A 636 2.20 8.45 -48.67
CA PRO A 636 2.64 7.33 -49.51
C PRO A 636 1.83 6.05 -49.27
N GLY A 637 1.23 5.51 -50.33
CA GLY A 637 0.46 4.26 -50.28
C GLY A 637 1.34 3.03 -50.48
N TYR A 638 1.12 1.98 -49.69
CA TYR A 638 1.86 0.71 -49.77
C TYR A 638 0.96 -0.44 -50.18
N SER A 639 1.44 -1.30 -51.10
CA SER A 639 0.85 -2.61 -51.40
C SER A 639 1.87 -3.73 -51.14
N PHE A 640 1.39 -4.94 -50.89
CA PHE A 640 2.22 -6.09 -50.52
C PHE A 640 1.91 -7.31 -51.38
N GLU A 641 2.95 -8.08 -51.68
CA GLU A 641 2.92 -9.34 -52.41
C GLU A 641 3.76 -10.38 -51.65
N VAL A 642 3.29 -11.64 -51.58
CA VAL A 642 4.04 -12.77 -51.00
C VAL A 642 4.77 -13.47 -52.13
N LEU A 643 6.10 -13.57 -52.05
CA LEU A 643 6.95 -14.14 -53.10
C LEU A 643 7.33 -15.60 -52.84
N SER A 644 7.42 -15.99 -51.56
CA SER A 644 7.61 -17.38 -51.14
C SER A 644 7.05 -17.52 -49.73
N GLU A 645 6.44 -18.65 -49.42
CA GLU A 645 5.99 -18.96 -48.06
C GLU A 645 7.08 -19.68 -47.24
N VAL A 646 8.03 -20.35 -47.89
CA VAL A 646 9.13 -21.07 -47.23
C VAL A 646 10.45 -20.96 -48.02
N PRO A 647 11.48 -20.28 -47.49
CA PRO A 647 11.40 -19.34 -46.38
C PRO A 647 10.53 -18.12 -46.76
N PRO A 648 9.81 -17.52 -45.80
CA PRO A 648 8.86 -16.46 -46.08
C PRO A 648 9.59 -15.25 -46.70
N LYS A 649 9.09 -14.77 -47.84
CA LYS A 649 9.63 -13.63 -48.57
C LYS A 649 8.50 -12.74 -49.06
N PHE A 650 8.57 -11.45 -48.79
CA PHE A 650 7.55 -10.46 -49.11
C PHE A 650 8.15 -9.35 -49.98
N ARG A 651 7.34 -8.80 -50.87
CA ARG A 651 7.62 -7.56 -51.61
C ARG A 651 6.63 -6.49 -51.19
N ALA A 652 7.13 -5.33 -50.79
CA ALA A 652 6.32 -4.13 -50.58
C ALA A 652 6.58 -3.15 -51.73
N THR A 653 5.53 -2.53 -52.25
CA THR A 653 5.62 -1.46 -53.25
C THR A 653 5.06 -0.17 -52.68
N VAL A 654 5.86 0.89 -52.66
CA VAL A 654 5.39 2.24 -52.32
C VAL A 654 5.20 3.06 -53.58
N ALA A 655 4.03 3.66 -53.74
CA ALA A 655 3.74 4.60 -54.82
C ALA A 655 3.89 6.03 -54.31
N VAL A 656 4.76 6.81 -54.95
CA VAL A 656 5.01 8.20 -54.61
C VAL A 656 4.68 9.07 -55.82
N LYS A 657 3.94 10.15 -55.61
CA LYS A 657 3.40 10.99 -56.70
C LYS A 657 4.34 12.11 -57.17
N VAL A 658 5.25 12.58 -56.31
CA VAL A 658 6.23 13.65 -56.54
C VAL A 658 7.28 13.56 -55.40
N PRO A 659 8.50 14.13 -55.50
CA PRO A 659 9.10 14.89 -56.61
C PRO A 659 9.62 14.01 -57.76
N VAL A 660 9.82 12.70 -57.52
CA VAL A 660 10.04 11.70 -58.58
C VAL A 660 8.84 10.74 -58.54
N PRO A 661 7.86 10.89 -59.44
CA PRO A 661 6.73 9.99 -59.50
C PRO A 661 7.21 8.58 -59.83
N GLY A 662 6.89 7.60 -58.99
CA GLY A 662 7.43 6.26 -59.16
C GLY A 662 6.85 5.24 -58.20
N ARG A 663 6.97 3.96 -58.58
CA ARG A 663 6.71 2.82 -57.71
C ARG A 663 8.04 2.19 -57.31
N TYR A 664 8.32 2.15 -56.02
CA TYR A 664 9.59 1.64 -55.48
C TYR A 664 9.31 0.37 -54.70
N THR A 665 10.10 -0.69 -54.97
CA THR A 665 9.86 -2.02 -54.42
C THR A 665 10.98 -2.46 -53.48
N GLY A 666 10.62 -2.95 -52.29
CA GLY A 666 11.52 -3.54 -51.31
C GLY A 666 11.14 -4.98 -51.03
N GLU A 667 12.11 -5.88 -50.99
CA GLU A 667 11.90 -7.29 -50.63
C GLU A 667 12.60 -7.60 -49.31
N ALA A 668 11.99 -8.47 -48.50
CA ALA A 668 12.59 -8.99 -47.27
C ALA A 668 11.83 -10.22 -46.75
N THR A 669 12.32 -10.82 -45.67
CA THR A 669 11.69 -11.98 -45.01
C THR A 669 10.51 -11.64 -44.11
N THR A 670 10.28 -10.35 -43.82
CA THR A 670 9.08 -9.86 -43.11
C THR A 670 8.43 -8.70 -43.87
N LYS A 671 7.11 -8.53 -43.72
CA LYS A 671 6.37 -7.41 -44.35
C LYS A 671 6.87 -6.04 -43.90
N GLN A 672 7.26 -5.90 -42.63
CA GLN A 672 7.73 -4.62 -42.08
C GLN A 672 9.11 -4.23 -42.65
N GLU A 673 10.01 -5.19 -42.79
CA GLU A 673 11.35 -4.98 -43.36
C GLU A 673 11.26 -4.67 -44.87
N ALA A 674 10.39 -5.38 -45.60
CA ALA A 674 10.12 -5.11 -47.02
C ALA A 674 9.58 -3.68 -47.22
N LYS A 675 8.71 -3.21 -46.31
CA LYS A 675 8.15 -1.86 -46.29
C LYS A 675 9.24 -0.79 -46.07
N LYS A 676 10.15 -1.02 -45.13
CA LYS A 676 11.31 -0.14 -44.88
C LYS A 676 12.22 -0.06 -46.11
N ASN A 677 12.50 -1.19 -46.75
CA ASN A 677 13.35 -1.25 -47.96
C ASN A 677 12.74 -0.49 -49.14
N ALA A 678 11.41 -0.58 -49.32
CA ALA A 678 10.69 0.18 -50.35
C ALA A 678 10.76 1.70 -50.09
N ALA A 679 10.62 2.11 -48.83
CA ALA A 679 10.71 3.52 -48.42
C ALA A 679 12.13 4.09 -48.61
N LYS A 680 13.17 3.35 -48.23
CA LYS A 680 14.57 3.74 -48.47
C LYS A 680 14.85 4.00 -49.96
N LYS A 681 14.38 3.10 -50.83
CA LYS A 681 14.53 3.27 -52.30
C LYS A 681 13.81 4.50 -52.84
N ALA A 682 12.64 4.84 -52.29
CA ALA A 682 11.90 6.04 -52.67
C ALA A 682 12.60 7.33 -52.23
N LEU A 683 13.21 7.31 -51.04
CA LEU A 683 13.99 8.43 -50.50
C LEU A 683 15.31 8.62 -51.25
N SER A 684 15.98 7.53 -51.63
CA SER A 684 17.28 7.57 -52.32
C SER A 684 17.19 7.93 -53.81
N ALA A 685 15.99 8.01 -54.39
CA ALA A 685 15.83 8.29 -55.82
C ALA A 685 16.08 9.77 -56.22
N SER A 686 16.21 10.70 -55.26
CA SER A 686 16.53 12.17 -55.39
C SER A 686 15.63 12.97 -56.37
N LYS A 687 14.93 14.05 -56.00
CA LYS A 687 15.30 15.21 -55.18
C LYS A 687 14.21 15.50 -54.12
N TRP A 688 14.39 14.99 -52.91
CA TRP A 688 13.57 15.39 -51.75
C TRP A 688 14.16 16.59 -50.99
N SER A 689 15.19 17.23 -51.56
CA SER A 689 15.96 18.35 -50.99
C SER A 689 15.26 19.69 -51.15
#